data_AF-A0A1U8Q2W7-F1
#
_entry.id   AF-A0A1U8Q2W7-F1
#
_cell.length_a   1.000
_cell.length_b   1.000
_cell.length_c   1.000
_cell.angle_alpha   90.00
_cell.angle_beta   90.00
_cell.angle_gamma   90.00
#
_symmetry.space_group_name_H-M   'P 1'
#
loop_
_entity.id
_entity.type
_entity.pdbx_description
1 polymer ?
#
loop_
_entity_poly.entity_id
_entity_poly.type
_entity_poly.pdbx_seq_one_letter_code
_entity_poly.pdbx_strand_id
1 'polypeptide(L)'
;MAAGKGNLERIRRGIRTIFFMLTMVASLLLLSAPLLVAIGDILVPSVLVSSFTCVRCYSFREHLQRYGFRSSLVDIPLVSAIRSFVITCVYSLCDGPGLSHGPYLGTTTLCCFVSILVLSVKACTFTVISEIEAEASSSSLARQKLHLKKSWGMPVLFLSSLVFALGHIVVAYRTSCRARRKLLFHIVDPEASQVLSCKNVFSSYQKVPRSPTPSAGKTPKSDGETRRKPLSTARCEEELPIRLLADSDSLFIACQGLTLHYKLSCSESAPSRSLASTTFIDHNFNCTSPRMTSGRLKHDRSSSTIPYKIQYHLPKSISNQFHNSSLYDPLLDSSSTSPVYLSEEIPVLTLDDGDTGNGLLNPVNLVGNVEGSEKLGIVLIHGFGGGVFSWRHVMRILARKVGCTVAAFDRPGWGLTSRPQRKDWEEKQLPNPYKLETQVDMLLSFCSEMGFSSVVLVGHDDGGLLALKAAQKVRESAHSVHVEIKGVVLLSVSLSREVVPAFARILLRTSLGKKHLVRPLLRTEITQVVNRRAWYNAAKLNTEVLSLYKAPLCVEGWDEALHEISRLSFETVLPLHSAASLLKAVEDLPVLVVAGAEDALVSIKSAQVMASKLVNSRLVAISGCGHLPHEECPKALLSALSPFITRILSSQDHYQSLQKQ
;
A
#
# COMPACT_ATOMS: atom_id res chain seq x y z
N MET A 1 -40.11 -24.23 -25.10
CA MET A 1 -39.20 -23.29 -25.82
C MET A 1 -38.14 -22.69 -24.86
N ALA A 2 -37.17 -23.48 -24.35
CA ALA A 2 -36.20 -23.00 -23.35
C ALA A 2 -34.76 -22.79 -23.85
N ALA A 3 -34.38 -23.36 -25.00
CA ALA A 3 -33.00 -23.36 -25.49
C ALA A 3 -32.48 -21.99 -25.99
N GLY A 4 -33.36 -21.06 -26.36
CA GLY A 4 -32.96 -19.80 -27.02
C GLY A 4 -32.23 -18.78 -26.14
N LYS A 5 -32.56 -18.70 -24.83
CA LYS A 5 -32.01 -17.65 -23.95
C LYS A 5 -30.51 -17.80 -23.69
N GLY A 6 -30.00 -19.03 -23.63
CA GLY A 6 -28.57 -19.28 -23.36
C GLY A 6 -27.63 -18.79 -24.46
N ASN A 7 -28.02 -18.93 -25.73
CA ASN A 7 -27.20 -18.43 -26.84
C ASN A 7 -27.20 -16.90 -26.94
N LEU A 8 -28.33 -16.25 -26.68
CA LEU A 8 -28.40 -14.78 -26.68
C LEU A 8 -27.49 -14.17 -25.59
N GLU A 9 -27.43 -14.77 -24.41
CA GLU A 9 -26.49 -14.33 -23.38
C GLU A 9 -25.02 -14.57 -23.74
N ARG A 10 -24.68 -15.71 -24.36
CA ARG A 10 -23.32 -15.98 -24.85
C ARG A 10 -22.90 -14.96 -25.90
N ILE A 11 -23.77 -14.64 -26.85
CA ILE A 11 -23.54 -13.60 -27.87
C ILE A 11 -23.37 -12.24 -27.20
N ARG A 12 -24.23 -11.86 -26.22
CA ARG A 12 -24.09 -10.59 -25.48
C ARG A 12 -22.77 -10.50 -24.71
N ARG A 13 -22.30 -11.60 -24.12
CA ARG A 13 -20.97 -11.67 -23.46
C ARG A 13 -19.85 -11.53 -24.49
N GLY A 14 -19.93 -12.23 -25.62
CA GLY A 14 -18.98 -12.10 -26.74
C GLY A 14 -18.85 -10.67 -27.27
N ILE A 15 -19.98 -10.00 -27.54
CA ILE A 15 -20.00 -8.59 -27.98
C ILE A 15 -19.36 -7.67 -26.93
N ARG A 16 -19.65 -7.86 -25.63
CA ARG A 16 -19.00 -7.09 -24.56
C ARG A 16 -17.49 -7.33 -24.49
N THR A 17 -17.04 -8.57 -24.67
CA THR A 17 -15.60 -8.90 -24.72
C THR A 17 -14.92 -8.26 -25.93
N ILE A 18 -15.56 -8.31 -27.11
CA ILE A 18 -15.04 -7.65 -28.33
C ILE A 18 -14.96 -6.14 -28.14
N PHE A 19 -16.02 -5.51 -27.62
CA PHE A 19 -16.01 -4.08 -27.30
C PHE A 19 -14.92 -3.71 -26.29
N PHE A 20 -14.77 -4.50 -25.22
CA PHE A 20 -13.72 -4.31 -24.22
C PHE A 20 -12.33 -4.42 -24.87
N MET A 21 -12.06 -5.46 -25.65
CA MET A 21 -10.82 -5.62 -26.40
C MET A 21 -10.57 -4.44 -27.35
N LEU A 22 -11.59 -3.97 -28.09
CA LEU A 22 -11.48 -2.83 -28.98
C LEU A 22 -11.12 -1.54 -28.21
N THR A 23 -11.78 -1.28 -27.08
CA THR A 23 -11.47 -0.13 -26.22
C THR A 23 -10.10 -0.24 -25.54
N MET A 24 -9.65 -1.46 -25.21
CA MET A 24 -8.31 -1.72 -24.67
C MET A 24 -7.22 -1.48 -25.72
N VAL A 25 -7.41 -2.00 -26.94
CA VAL A 25 -6.50 -1.74 -28.08
C VAL A 25 -6.49 -0.26 -28.45
N ALA A 26 -7.64 0.40 -28.51
CA ALA A 26 -7.71 1.85 -28.72
C ALA A 26 -6.99 2.62 -27.60
N SER A 27 -7.13 2.20 -26.34
CA SER A 27 -6.44 2.80 -25.19
C SER A 27 -4.91 2.58 -25.25
N LEU A 28 -4.47 1.42 -25.73
CA LEU A 28 -3.06 1.09 -25.94
C LEU A 28 -2.47 1.94 -27.09
N LEU A 29 -3.17 2.05 -28.21
CA LEU A 29 -2.80 2.91 -29.35
C LEU A 29 -2.76 4.40 -28.95
N LEU A 30 -3.68 4.86 -28.09
CA LEU A 30 -3.65 6.20 -27.51
C LEU A 30 -2.53 6.41 -26.47
N LEU A 31 -1.95 5.33 -25.94
CA LEU A 31 -0.79 5.37 -25.06
C LEU A 31 0.53 5.37 -25.87
N SER A 32 0.56 4.67 -27.00
CA SER A 32 1.71 4.61 -27.93
C SER A 32 1.69 5.68 -29.03
N ALA A 33 0.69 6.57 -29.05
CA ALA A 33 0.54 7.61 -30.08
C ALA A 33 1.80 8.45 -30.37
N PRO A 34 2.63 8.88 -29.39
CA PRO A 34 3.89 9.58 -29.66
C PRO A 34 4.87 8.75 -30.49
N LEU A 35 4.96 7.46 -30.20
CA LEU A 35 5.86 6.52 -30.89
C LEU A 35 5.32 6.19 -32.30
N LEU A 36 4.01 6.04 -32.46
CA LEU A 36 3.38 5.79 -33.76
C LEU A 36 3.58 6.96 -34.74
N VAL A 37 3.44 8.21 -34.27
CA VAL A 37 3.71 9.39 -35.10
C VAL A 37 5.20 9.50 -35.44
N ALA A 38 6.10 9.23 -34.49
CA ALA A 38 7.55 9.20 -34.76
C ALA A 38 7.95 8.15 -35.82
N ILE A 39 7.37 6.94 -35.77
CA ILE A 39 7.59 5.89 -36.76
C ILE A 39 7.05 6.31 -38.14
N GLY A 40 5.86 6.91 -38.20
CA GLY A 40 5.27 7.41 -39.44
C GLY A 40 6.10 8.52 -40.10
N ASP A 41 6.57 9.47 -39.30
CA ASP A 41 7.41 10.61 -39.72
C ASP A 41 8.79 10.19 -40.28
N ILE A 42 9.29 9.02 -39.86
CA ILE A 42 10.50 8.41 -40.42
C ILE A 42 10.17 7.63 -41.70
N LEU A 43 9.17 6.73 -41.64
CA LEU A 43 8.90 5.78 -42.72
C LEU A 43 8.31 6.44 -43.96
N VAL A 44 7.33 7.34 -43.83
CA VAL A 44 6.59 7.88 -44.98
C VAL A 44 7.50 8.74 -45.88
N PRO A 45 8.28 9.72 -45.38
CA PRO A 45 9.23 10.44 -46.22
C PRO A 45 10.31 9.53 -46.83
N SER A 46 10.77 8.50 -46.11
CA SER A 46 11.78 7.56 -46.60
C SER A 46 11.27 6.72 -47.79
N VAL A 47 10.03 6.20 -47.70
CA VAL A 47 9.37 5.48 -48.79
C VAL A 47 9.08 6.41 -49.97
N LEU A 48 8.57 7.63 -49.71
CA LEU A 48 8.32 8.61 -50.76
C LEU A 48 9.60 9.00 -51.52
N VAL A 49 10.73 9.24 -50.83
CA VAL A 49 12.02 9.56 -51.50
C VAL A 49 12.45 8.47 -52.48
N SER A 50 12.24 7.19 -52.15
CA SER A 50 12.56 6.06 -53.04
C SER A 50 11.70 6.02 -54.32
N SER A 51 10.56 6.71 -54.36
CA SER A 51 9.72 6.85 -55.56
C SER A 51 10.22 7.96 -56.50
N PHE A 52 10.97 8.92 -55.97
CA PHE A 52 11.47 10.10 -56.67
C PHE A 52 12.98 10.05 -56.98
N THR A 53 13.77 9.28 -56.22
CA THR A 53 15.22 9.10 -56.43
C THR A 53 15.61 7.63 -56.43
N CYS A 54 16.58 7.24 -57.26
CA CYS A 54 17.09 5.87 -57.27
C CYS A 54 18.09 5.65 -56.12
N VAL A 55 17.57 5.37 -54.92
CA VAL A 55 18.38 5.12 -53.70
C VAL A 55 19.23 3.84 -53.82
N ARG A 56 18.92 2.95 -54.77
CA ARG A 56 19.72 1.73 -55.07
C ARG A 56 20.81 1.93 -56.14
N CYS A 57 20.87 3.09 -56.81
CA CYS A 57 21.80 3.31 -57.92
C CYS A 57 23.22 3.69 -57.48
N TYR A 58 23.42 4.09 -56.23
CA TYR A 58 24.72 4.56 -55.70
C TYR A 58 24.97 4.05 -54.28
N SER A 59 26.24 3.88 -53.93
CA SER A 59 26.64 3.54 -52.56
C SER A 59 26.42 4.71 -51.60
N PHE A 60 26.25 4.44 -50.30
CA PHE A 60 26.08 5.48 -49.27
C PHE A 60 27.20 6.55 -49.32
N ARG A 61 28.44 6.13 -49.60
CA ARG A 61 29.60 7.02 -49.73
C ARG A 61 29.50 7.94 -50.94
N GLU A 62 28.96 7.45 -52.06
CA GLU A 62 28.75 8.23 -53.29
C GLU A 62 27.57 9.20 -53.15
N HIS A 63 26.50 8.78 -52.46
CA HIS A 63 25.40 9.66 -52.10
C HIS A 63 25.85 10.83 -51.21
N LEU A 64 26.80 10.59 -50.29
CA LEU A 64 27.39 11.65 -49.46
C LEU A 64 28.33 12.56 -50.26
N GLN A 65 29.12 12.02 -51.20
CA GLN A 65 30.01 12.82 -52.06
C GLN A 65 29.24 13.68 -53.09
N ARG A 66 28.07 13.23 -53.55
CA ARG A 66 27.19 13.96 -54.47
C ARG A 66 26.12 14.78 -53.75
N TYR A 67 26.21 14.91 -52.43
CA TYR A 67 25.25 15.64 -51.64
C TYR A 67 25.33 17.15 -51.94
N GLY A 68 24.22 17.71 -52.42
CA GLY A 68 24.02 19.15 -52.52
C GLY A 68 22.73 19.57 -51.82
N PHE A 69 22.85 20.43 -50.81
CA PHE A 69 21.68 21.01 -50.10
C PHE A 69 20.70 21.74 -51.03
N ARG A 70 21.11 22.11 -52.25
CA ARG A 70 20.25 22.73 -53.26
C ARG A 70 19.50 21.75 -54.18
N SER A 71 19.99 20.51 -54.34
CA SER A 71 19.54 19.57 -55.38
C SER A 71 19.12 18.19 -54.89
N SER A 72 19.53 17.79 -53.69
CA SER A 72 19.17 16.49 -53.08
C SER A 72 17.76 16.49 -52.48
N LEU A 73 17.05 15.36 -52.50
CA LEU A 73 15.80 15.16 -51.75
C LEU A 73 16.02 14.46 -50.39
N VAL A 74 17.23 14.00 -50.10
CA VAL A 74 17.58 13.17 -48.92
C VAL A 74 17.51 13.97 -47.61
N ASP A 75 17.58 15.31 -47.68
CA ASP A 75 17.44 16.20 -46.53
C ASP A 75 16.11 16.03 -45.78
N ILE A 76 15.02 15.76 -46.50
CA ILE A 76 13.67 15.76 -45.94
C ILE A 76 13.42 14.59 -44.99
N PRO A 77 13.69 13.31 -45.37
CA PRO A 77 13.62 12.21 -44.40
C PRO A 77 14.65 12.35 -43.28
N LEU A 78 15.84 12.93 -43.53
CA LEU A 78 16.85 13.13 -42.50
C LEU A 78 16.39 14.12 -41.42
N VAL A 79 15.86 15.29 -41.81
CA VAL A 79 15.29 16.28 -40.88
C VAL A 79 14.11 15.71 -40.10
N SER A 80 13.24 14.94 -40.77
CA SER A 80 12.08 14.27 -40.14
C SER A 80 12.52 13.21 -39.12
N ALA A 81 13.58 12.45 -39.43
CA ALA A 81 14.16 11.46 -38.52
C ALA A 81 14.86 12.09 -37.32
N ILE A 82 15.65 13.16 -37.51
CA ILE A 82 16.27 13.91 -36.41
C ILE A 82 15.20 14.48 -35.48
N ARG A 83 14.15 15.09 -36.02
CA ARG A 83 13.00 15.59 -35.25
C ARG A 83 12.36 14.47 -34.42
N SER A 84 12.00 13.37 -35.07
CA SER A 84 11.31 12.26 -34.41
C SER A 84 12.18 11.57 -33.35
N PHE A 85 13.50 11.48 -33.56
CA PHE A 85 14.44 11.00 -32.57
C PHE A 85 14.47 11.91 -31.34
N VAL A 86 14.67 13.24 -31.52
CA VAL A 86 14.70 14.21 -30.42
C VAL A 86 13.39 14.20 -29.62
N ILE A 87 12.24 14.20 -30.29
CA ILE A 87 10.92 14.13 -29.62
C ILE A 87 10.77 12.84 -28.82
N THR A 88 11.22 11.70 -29.37
CA THR A 88 11.13 10.40 -28.69
C THR A 88 12.07 10.33 -27.48
N CYS A 89 13.29 10.88 -27.58
CA CYS A 89 14.21 10.99 -26.46
C CYS A 89 13.64 11.86 -25.33
N VAL A 90 13.11 13.05 -25.67
CA VAL A 90 12.51 13.96 -24.67
C VAL A 90 11.28 13.33 -24.03
N TYR A 91 10.42 12.65 -24.82
CA TYR A 91 9.29 11.89 -24.29
C TYR A 91 9.72 10.80 -23.29
N SER A 92 10.79 10.06 -23.61
CA SER A 92 11.33 8.98 -22.76
C SER A 92 12.01 9.49 -21.48
N LEU A 93 12.43 10.76 -21.44
CA LEU A 93 13.06 11.41 -20.30
C LEU A 93 12.06 12.22 -19.44
N CYS A 94 10.81 12.39 -19.87
CA CYS A 94 9.80 13.18 -19.17
C CYS A 94 8.87 12.32 -18.31
N ASP A 95 9.02 12.40 -16.99
CA ASP A 95 8.05 11.86 -16.03
C ASP A 95 6.70 12.63 -16.06
N GLY A 96 5.70 12.12 -15.33
CA GLY A 96 4.36 12.71 -15.22
C GLY A 96 4.32 14.24 -15.00
N PRO A 97 5.14 14.82 -14.11
CA PRO A 97 5.25 16.28 -13.96
C PRO A 97 5.88 16.97 -15.18
N GLY A 98 6.93 16.38 -15.79
CA GLY A 98 7.57 16.92 -16.99
C GLY A 98 6.66 16.92 -18.22
N LEU A 99 5.76 15.94 -18.34
CA LEU A 99 4.72 15.92 -19.36
C LEU A 99 3.68 17.04 -19.17
N SER A 100 3.41 17.49 -17.94
CA SER A 100 2.38 18.48 -17.64
C SER A 100 2.87 19.93 -17.65
N HIS A 101 4.08 20.19 -17.14
CA HIS A 101 4.64 21.53 -16.93
C HIS A 101 5.23 22.16 -18.20
N GLY A 102 5.08 21.50 -19.35
CA GLY A 102 5.40 22.06 -20.66
C GLY A 102 6.76 21.76 -21.30
N PRO A 103 7.82 21.19 -20.66
CA PRO A 103 9.08 20.97 -21.38
C PRO A 103 8.91 20.00 -22.57
N TYR A 104 8.14 18.92 -22.43
CA TYR A 104 7.86 18.02 -23.56
C TYR A 104 7.13 18.73 -24.72
N LEU A 105 6.09 19.51 -24.41
CA LEU A 105 5.33 20.26 -25.41
C LEU A 105 6.19 21.34 -26.08
N GLY A 106 6.94 22.13 -25.29
CA GLY A 106 7.80 23.21 -25.76
C GLY A 106 8.97 22.73 -26.60
N THR A 107 9.64 21.64 -26.21
CA THR A 107 10.70 21.03 -27.03
C THR A 107 10.12 20.44 -28.32
N THR A 108 8.92 19.83 -28.26
CA THR A 108 8.25 19.32 -29.46
C THR A 108 7.89 20.45 -30.43
N THR A 109 7.28 21.55 -29.95
CA THR A 109 6.93 22.69 -30.80
C THR A 109 8.16 23.38 -31.37
N LEU A 110 9.24 23.57 -30.57
CA LEU A 110 10.50 24.13 -31.04
C LEU A 110 11.13 23.25 -32.14
N CYS A 111 11.22 21.94 -31.92
CA CYS A 111 11.79 21.01 -32.88
C CYS A 111 10.98 20.95 -34.18
N CYS A 112 9.64 20.95 -34.08
CA CYS A 112 8.74 21.05 -35.24
C CYS A 112 8.93 22.38 -35.98
N PHE A 113 8.97 23.51 -35.28
CA PHE A 113 9.15 24.83 -35.90
C PHE A 113 10.50 24.96 -36.63
N VAL A 114 11.61 24.55 -35.99
CA VAL A 114 12.95 24.57 -36.60
C VAL A 114 13.00 23.66 -37.83
N SER A 115 12.43 22.45 -37.75
CA SER A 115 12.38 21.55 -38.90
C SER A 115 11.54 22.10 -40.07
N ILE A 116 10.38 22.72 -39.79
CA ILE A 116 9.56 23.38 -40.82
C ILE A 116 10.34 24.53 -41.45
N LEU A 117 11.00 25.38 -40.66
CA LEU A 117 11.79 26.51 -41.14
C LEU A 117 12.93 26.06 -42.09
N VAL A 118 13.70 25.05 -41.69
CA VAL A 118 14.77 24.46 -42.52
C VAL A 118 14.20 23.90 -43.82
N LEU A 119 13.07 23.20 -43.76
CA LEU A 119 12.42 22.61 -44.93
C LEU A 119 11.76 23.68 -45.83
N SER A 120 11.31 24.81 -45.29
CA SER A 120 10.79 25.95 -46.07
C SER A 120 11.91 26.65 -46.84
N VAL A 121 13.05 26.93 -46.20
CA VAL A 121 14.25 27.47 -46.89
C VAL A 121 14.74 26.51 -47.98
N LYS A 122 14.72 25.20 -47.69
CA LYS A 122 15.02 24.15 -48.66
C LYS A 122 14.01 24.13 -49.83
N ALA A 123 12.71 24.30 -49.57
CA ALA A 123 11.69 24.37 -50.61
C ALA A 123 11.93 25.58 -51.54
N CYS A 124 12.07 26.79 -50.98
CA CYS A 124 12.31 28.01 -51.76
C CYS A 124 13.60 27.94 -52.60
N THR A 125 14.68 27.39 -52.04
CA THR A 125 15.95 27.24 -52.79
C THR A 125 15.87 26.19 -53.89
N PHE A 126 15.08 25.12 -53.71
CA PHE A 126 14.89 24.10 -54.73
C PHE A 126 13.93 24.55 -55.84
N THR A 127 12.86 25.30 -55.53
CA THR A 127 11.90 25.77 -56.55
C THR A 127 12.56 26.73 -57.53
N VAL A 128 13.28 27.75 -57.03
CA VAL A 128 14.01 28.71 -57.86
C VAL A 128 15.02 28.01 -58.79
N ILE A 129 15.72 26.98 -58.29
CA ILE A 129 16.68 26.23 -59.12
C ILE A 129 15.97 25.32 -60.13
N SER A 130 14.81 24.76 -59.79
CA SER A 130 14.00 23.95 -60.71
C SER A 130 13.37 24.78 -61.83
N GLU A 131 13.07 26.05 -61.57
CA GLU A 131 12.59 27.01 -62.57
C GLU A 131 13.72 27.36 -63.55
N ILE A 132 14.91 27.69 -63.05
CA ILE A 132 16.11 27.94 -63.88
C ILE A 132 16.51 26.69 -64.69
N GLU A 133 16.45 25.49 -64.09
CA GLU A 133 16.77 24.22 -64.78
C GLU A 133 15.70 23.87 -65.84
N ALA A 134 14.44 24.28 -65.65
CA ALA A 134 13.36 24.11 -66.63
C ALA A 134 13.52 25.03 -67.85
N GLU A 135 13.84 26.32 -67.65
CA GLU A 135 14.08 27.27 -68.74
C GLU A 135 15.26 26.83 -69.63
N ALA A 136 16.30 26.25 -69.04
CA ALA A 136 17.50 25.80 -69.75
C ALA A 136 17.36 24.46 -70.51
N SER A 137 16.26 23.69 -70.34
CA SER A 137 16.19 22.27 -70.75
C SER A 137 15.04 21.91 -71.71
N SER A 138 14.51 22.89 -72.44
CA SER A 138 13.32 22.86 -73.31
C SER A 138 13.34 21.89 -74.52
N SER A 139 14.33 21.01 -74.68
CA SER A 139 14.59 20.28 -75.94
C SER A 139 14.25 18.78 -75.99
N SER A 140 13.72 18.13 -74.93
CA SER A 140 13.21 16.74 -75.08
C SER A 140 12.12 16.26 -74.10
N LEU A 141 11.13 15.55 -74.65
CA LEU A 141 9.95 15.03 -73.93
C LEU A 141 10.29 14.03 -72.81
N ALA A 142 11.32 13.20 -72.99
CA ALA A 142 11.77 12.25 -71.98
C ALA A 142 12.42 12.95 -70.78
N ARG A 143 13.20 14.01 -71.05
CA ARG A 143 13.82 14.86 -70.01
C ARG A 143 12.76 15.66 -69.25
N GLN A 144 11.73 16.15 -69.95
CA GLN A 144 10.56 16.81 -69.37
C GLN A 144 9.76 15.91 -68.40
N LYS A 145 9.53 14.63 -68.76
CA LYS A 145 8.87 13.66 -67.84
C LYS A 145 9.70 13.37 -66.59
N LEU A 146 11.02 13.27 -66.72
CA LEU A 146 11.93 13.10 -65.56
C LEU A 146 11.91 14.36 -64.67
N HIS A 147 11.92 15.55 -65.28
CA HIS A 147 11.85 16.83 -64.58
C HIS A 147 10.53 17.01 -63.82
N LEU A 148 9.40 16.63 -64.42
CA LEU A 148 8.09 16.56 -63.75
C LEU A 148 8.12 15.64 -62.52
N LYS A 149 8.72 14.45 -62.63
CA LYS A 149 8.81 13.53 -61.48
C LYS A 149 9.70 14.09 -60.36
N LYS A 150 10.78 14.82 -60.71
CA LYS A 150 11.69 15.49 -59.76
C LYS A 150 11.04 16.70 -59.09
N SER A 151 10.34 17.55 -59.84
CA SER A 151 9.72 18.79 -59.34
C SER A 151 8.55 18.53 -58.40
N TRP A 152 7.72 17.51 -58.66
CA TRP A 152 6.65 17.09 -57.74
C TRP A 152 7.17 16.40 -56.47
N GLY A 153 8.39 15.88 -56.47
CA GLY A 153 9.00 15.24 -55.30
C GLY A 153 9.15 16.19 -54.10
N MET A 154 9.59 17.43 -54.33
CA MET A 154 9.78 18.41 -53.26
C MET A 154 8.48 18.80 -52.54
N PRO A 155 7.40 19.25 -53.21
CA PRO A 155 6.14 19.59 -52.54
C PRO A 155 5.51 18.41 -51.79
N VAL A 156 5.55 17.21 -52.36
CA VAL A 156 4.99 15.99 -51.73
C VAL A 156 5.77 15.62 -50.46
N LEU A 157 7.10 15.66 -50.51
CA LEU A 157 7.94 15.37 -49.35
C LEU A 157 7.84 16.47 -48.27
N PHE A 158 7.84 17.74 -48.67
CA PHE A 158 7.61 18.87 -47.76
C PHE A 158 6.25 18.76 -47.05
N LEU A 159 5.17 18.53 -47.80
CA LEU A 159 3.82 18.41 -47.25
C LEU A 159 3.69 17.21 -46.30
N SER A 160 4.29 16.06 -46.63
CA SER A 160 4.29 14.91 -45.73
C SER A 160 5.02 15.21 -44.41
N SER A 161 6.22 15.81 -44.45
CA SER A 161 6.94 16.19 -43.23
C SER A 161 6.22 17.28 -42.42
N LEU A 162 5.51 18.21 -43.08
CA LEU A 162 4.68 19.21 -42.42
C LEU A 162 3.49 18.59 -41.68
N VAL A 163 2.79 17.63 -42.30
CA VAL A 163 1.67 16.90 -41.67
C VAL A 163 2.14 16.14 -40.42
N PHE A 164 3.29 15.47 -40.47
CA PHE A 164 3.83 14.78 -39.29
C PHE A 164 4.36 15.75 -38.22
N ALA A 165 4.94 16.91 -38.59
CA ALA A 165 5.30 17.96 -37.63
C ALA A 165 4.08 18.45 -36.84
N LEU A 166 2.97 18.74 -37.53
CA LEU A 166 1.71 19.12 -36.90
C LEU A 166 1.14 17.97 -36.06
N GLY A 167 1.24 16.73 -36.54
CA GLY A 167 0.87 15.52 -35.80
C GLY A 167 1.60 15.38 -34.47
N HIS A 168 2.92 15.60 -34.45
CA HIS A 168 3.74 15.63 -33.23
C HIS A 168 3.28 16.70 -32.25
N ILE A 169 3.01 17.93 -32.72
CA ILE A 169 2.49 19.02 -31.88
C ILE A 169 1.12 18.65 -31.28
N VAL A 170 0.20 18.12 -32.08
CA VAL A 170 -1.15 17.72 -31.62
C VAL A 170 -1.08 16.58 -30.59
N VAL A 171 -0.20 15.59 -30.80
CA VAL A 171 0.01 14.51 -29.84
C VAL A 171 0.64 15.03 -28.55
N ALA A 172 1.68 15.86 -28.63
CA ALA A 172 2.31 16.46 -27.45
C ALA A 172 1.37 17.36 -26.65
N TYR A 173 0.49 18.10 -27.33
CA TYR A 173 -0.56 18.87 -26.68
C TYR A 173 -1.57 17.95 -25.97
N ARG A 174 -2.05 16.89 -26.63
CA ARG A 174 -2.99 15.93 -26.04
C ARG A 174 -2.40 15.18 -24.85
N THR A 175 -1.15 14.73 -24.90
CA THR A 175 -0.50 14.06 -23.77
C THR A 175 -0.26 15.03 -22.61
N SER A 176 0.14 16.28 -22.88
CA SER A 176 0.30 17.31 -21.86
C SER A 176 -1.04 17.66 -21.19
N CYS A 177 -2.12 17.86 -21.96
CA CYS A 177 -3.48 18.06 -21.41
C CYS A 177 -4.00 16.84 -20.63
N ARG A 178 -3.60 15.61 -20.99
CA ARG A 178 -3.92 14.40 -20.22
C ARG A 178 -3.15 14.36 -18.90
N ALA A 179 -1.86 14.73 -18.90
CA ALA A 179 -1.04 14.84 -17.70
C ALA A 179 -1.54 15.96 -16.76
N ARG A 180 -1.86 17.14 -17.30
CA ARG A 180 -2.46 18.26 -16.55
C ARG A 180 -3.80 17.88 -15.91
N ARG A 181 -4.69 17.18 -16.63
CA ARG A 181 -5.95 16.68 -16.03
C ARG A 181 -5.71 15.69 -14.89
N LYS A 182 -4.76 14.76 -15.05
CA LYS A 182 -4.35 13.86 -13.95
C LYS A 182 -3.86 14.64 -12.72
N LEU A 183 -3.06 15.69 -12.90
CA LEU A 183 -2.59 16.52 -11.79
C LEU A 183 -3.69 17.41 -11.18
N LEU A 184 -4.62 17.93 -11.98
CA LEU A 184 -5.76 18.70 -11.48
C LEU A 184 -6.66 17.85 -10.56
N PHE A 185 -6.86 16.57 -10.86
CA PHE A 185 -7.53 15.64 -9.92
C PHE A 185 -6.76 15.45 -8.60
N HIS A 186 -5.44 15.69 -8.57
CA HIS A 186 -4.65 15.68 -7.33
C HIS A 186 -4.56 17.05 -6.63
N ILE A 187 -4.96 18.14 -7.30
CA ILE A 187 -4.93 19.52 -6.75
C ILE A 187 -6.31 19.92 -6.19
N VAL A 188 -7.40 19.34 -6.71
CA VAL A 188 -8.77 19.57 -6.23
C VAL A 188 -9.09 18.77 -4.95
N ASP A 189 -8.20 17.90 -4.49
CA ASP A 189 -8.16 17.41 -3.10
C ASP A 189 -7.31 18.39 -2.24
N PRO A 190 -7.90 19.34 -1.49
CA PRO A 190 -7.16 20.31 -0.68
C PRO A 190 -6.36 19.69 0.49
N GLU A 191 -6.52 18.40 0.77
CA GLU A 191 -5.78 17.66 1.81
C GLU A 191 -4.48 17.03 1.29
N ALA A 192 -4.27 16.92 -0.03
CA ALA A 192 -3.03 16.38 -0.60
C ALA A 192 -1.80 17.28 -0.30
N SER A 193 -2.02 18.58 -0.10
CA SER A 193 -1.02 19.54 0.35
C SER A 193 -0.72 19.43 1.86
N GLN A 194 -1.63 18.90 2.66
CA GLN A 194 -1.45 18.74 4.10
C GLN A 194 -0.45 17.62 4.43
N VAL A 195 -0.42 16.55 3.62
CA VAL A 195 0.62 15.50 3.67
C VAL A 195 2.02 16.04 3.33
N LEU A 196 2.10 17.09 2.51
CA LEU A 196 3.35 17.82 2.24
C LEU A 196 3.71 18.84 3.34
N SER A 197 2.73 19.32 4.11
CA SER A 197 2.94 20.30 5.19
C SER A 197 3.71 19.75 6.39
N CYS A 198 3.68 18.43 6.61
CA CYS A 198 4.48 17.75 7.65
C CYS A 198 6.00 17.95 7.50
N LYS A 199 6.48 18.46 6.36
CA LYS A 199 7.91 18.78 6.14
C LYS A 199 8.34 20.15 6.65
N ASN A 200 7.41 21.05 7.01
CA ASN A 200 7.72 22.45 7.36
C ASN A 200 7.56 22.79 8.86
N VAL A 201 7.15 21.85 9.71
CA VAL A 201 6.89 22.12 11.16
C VAL A 201 8.15 22.07 12.03
N PHE A 202 9.30 21.59 11.50
CA PHE A 202 10.59 21.62 12.19
C PHE A 202 11.62 22.50 11.48
N SER A 203 11.35 23.81 11.42
CA SER A 203 12.37 24.84 11.20
C SER A 203 12.06 26.12 11.99
N SER A 204 12.25 26.04 13.29
CA SER A 204 12.38 27.18 14.22
C SER A 204 13.89 27.48 14.37
N TYR A 205 14.41 28.72 14.32
CA TYR A 205 13.82 30.07 14.34
C TYR A 205 14.74 31.12 13.65
N GLN A 206 14.11 32.27 13.34
CA GLN A 206 14.61 33.66 13.11
C GLN A 206 14.64 34.15 11.64
N LYS A 207 14.16 35.35 11.28
CA LYS A 207 13.40 36.42 11.99
C LYS A 207 12.72 37.35 10.96
N VAL A 208 11.51 37.84 11.30
CA VAL A 208 10.80 39.11 10.96
C VAL A 208 11.19 39.92 9.68
N PRO A 209 10.21 40.38 8.84
CA PRO A 209 10.46 41.20 7.65
C PRO A 209 10.41 42.73 7.90
N ARG A 210 11.27 43.50 7.22
CA ARG A 210 11.08 44.95 6.90
C ARG A 210 11.75 45.35 5.55
N SER A 211 11.38 46.52 5.05
CA SER A 211 11.48 47.07 3.69
C SER A 211 12.88 47.60 3.24
N PRO A 212 13.07 48.04 1.96
CA PRO A 212 14.38 48.06 1.31
C PRO A 212 15.06 49.45 1.16
N THR A 213 16.40 49.48 1.05
CA THR A 213 17.21 50.35 0.12
C THR A 213 18.73 50.01 0.23
N PRO A 214 19.60 50.45 -0.70
CA PRO A 214 20.87 49.76 -0.99
C PRO A 214 22.15 50.44 -0.47
N SER A 215 23.24 49.66 -0.40
CA SER A 215 24.63 50.19 -0.45
C SER A 215 25.62 49.16 -1.01
N ALA A 216 26.70 49.65 -1.61
CA ALA A 216 27.67 48.84 -2.36
C ALA A 216 28.83 48.29 -1.49
N GLY A 217 29.44 47.19 -1.91
CA GLY A 217 30.65 46.62 -1.32
C GLY A 217 31.32 45.62 -2.27
N LYS A 218 32.66 45.65 -2.39
CA LYS A 218 33.43 44.94 -3.43
C LYS A 218 33.89 43.55 -3.01
N THR A 219 34.21 42.73 -4.02
CA THR A 219 34.81 41.37 -3.91
C THR A 219 36.27 41.41 -3.42
N PRO A 220 36.87 40.27 -3.02
CA PRO A 220 37.54 39.40 -3.99
C PRO A 220 37.36 37.88 -3.76
N LYS A 221 37.93 37.08 -4.69
CA LYS A 221 37.80 35.62 -4.83
C LYS A 221 38.68 34.82 -3.86
N SER A 222 38.28 33.57 -3.61
CA SER A 222 39.19 32.44 -3.36
C SER A 222 38.56 31.17 -3.95
N ASP A 223 39.35 30.35 -4.63
CA ASP A 223 38.89 29.18 -5.39
C ASP A 223 38.92 27.89 -4.56
N GLY A 224 38.08 26.92 -4.98
CA GLY A 224 38.47 25.52 -5.00
C GLY A 224 38.17 24.65 -3.78
N GLU A 225 36.94 24.11 -3.69
CA GLU A 225 36.81 22.68 -3.41
C GLU A 225 35.51 22.07 -3.99
N THR A 226 35.68 21.10 -4.89
CA THR A 226 34.58 20.42 -5.59
C THR A 226 33.94 19.33 -4.75
N ARG A 227 33.04 19.68 -3.83
CA ARG A 227 32.15 18.69 -3.19
C ARG A 227 30.79 18.65 -3.89
N ARG A 228 30.66 17.78 -4.90
CA ARG A 228 29.37 17.42 -5.52
C ARG A 228 28.39 16.95 -4.42
N LYS A 229 27.47 17.81 -3.99
CA LYS A 229 26.22 17.35 -3.37
C LYS A 229 25.43 16.62 -4.46
N PRO A 230 24.99 15.37 -4.25
CA PRO A 230 24.05 14.76 -5.19
C PRO A 230 22.77 15.60 -5.19
N LEU A 231 22.33 16.00 -6.39
CA LEU A 231 21.10 16.74 -6.59
C LEU A 231 19.95 15.90 -6.00
N SER A 232 19.29 16.41 -4.97
CA SER A 232 18.27 15.66 -4.25
C SER A 232 17.06 15.41 -5.14
N THR A 233 16.98 14.21 -5.71
CA THR A 233 15.78 13.70 -6.36
C THR A 233 14.60 13.85 -5.41
N ALA A 234 13.50 14.43 -5.87
CA ALA A 234 12.29 14.59 -5.07
C ALA A 234 11.65 13.21 -4.78
N ARG A 235 12.12 12.55 -3.72
CA ARG A 235 11.49 11.35 -3.15
C ARG A 235 10.20 11.76 -2.43
N CYS A 236 9.08 11.65 -3.14
CA CYS A 236 7.79 11.37 -2.52
C CYS A 236 7.66 9.85 -2.33
N GLU A 237 6.90 9.43 -1.31
CA GLU A 237 6.76 8.03 -0.86
C GLU A 237 8.02 7.43 -0.21
N GLU A 238 8.43 8.01 0.92
CA GLU A 238 9.41 7.41 1.83
C GLU A 238 8.69 6.41 2.77
N GLU A 239 9.30 5.26 3.02
CA GLU A 239 8.71 4.22 3.88
C GLU A 239 8.76 4.63 5.36
N LEU A 240 7.64 4.42 6.06
CA LEU A 240 7.48 4.86 7.45
C LEU A 240 7.86 3.73 8.41
N PRO A 241 8.74 3.98 9.41
CA PRO A 241 8.99 3.02 10.47
C PRO A 241 7.75 2.88 11.37
N ILE A 242 7.47 1.65 11.80
CA ILE A 242 6.28 1.26 12.59
C ILE A 242 5.97 2.23 13.76
N ARG A 243 7.01 2.69 14.46
CA ARG A 243 6.91 3.62 15.60
C ARG A 243 6.22 4.97 15.33
N LEU A 244 6.08 5.37 14.06
CA LEU A 244 5.37 6.62 13.69
C LEU A 244 3.87 6.42 13.45
N LEU A 245 3.40 5.16 13.39
CA LEU A 245 2.01 4.80 13.15
C LEU A 245 1.39 3.99 14.30
N ALA A 246 2.16 3.68 15.34
CA ALA A 246 1.69 3.01 16.54
C ALA A 246 0.95 4.00 17.45
N ASP A 247 -0.25 3.63 17.87
CA ASP A 247 -1.06 4.39 18.82
C ASP A 247 -0.58 4.15 20.26
N SER A 248 -1.09 4.92 21.24
CA SER A 248 -0.78 4.71 22.67
C SER A 248 -1.30 3.38 23.24
N ASP A 249 -2.26 2.74 22.58
CA ASP A 249 -2.81 1.42 22.90
C ASP A 249 -2.30 0.30 21.97
N SER A 250 -1.33 0.60 21.08
CA SER A 250 -0.65 -0.40 20.26
C SER A 250 0.31 -1.25 21.09
N LEU A 251 0.09 -2.57 21.12
CA LEU A 251 0.93 -3.54 21.80
C LEU A 251 1.68 -4.41 20.79
N PHE A 252 2.84 -4.92 21.20
CA PHE A 252 3.71 -5.76 20.35
C PHE A 252 4.15 -7.00 21.11
N ILE A 253 4.12 -8.16 20.45
CA ILE A 253 4.53 -9.46 21.01
C ILE A 253 5.35 -10.25 19.99
N ALA A 254 6.33 -11.02 20.47
CA ALA A 254 7.13 -11.88 19.62
C ALA A 254 6.51 -13.27 19.54
N CYS A 255 5.99 -13.65 18.37
CA CYS A 255 5.43 -14.99 18.11
C CYS A 255 6.17 -15.62 16.93
N GLN A 256 6.78 -16.79 17.14
CA GLN A 256 7.46 -17.59 16.10
C GLN A 256 8.51 -16.80 15.28
N GLY A 257 9.25 -15.91 15.93
CA GLY A 257 10.28 -15.07 15.29
C GLY A 257 9.75 -13.83 14.55
N LEU A 258 8.43 -13.58 14.58
CA LEU A 258 7.79 -12.38 14.07
C LEU A 258 7.34 -11.46 15.22
N THR A 259 7.36 -10.15 15.01
CA THR A 259 6.80 -9.18 15.96
C THR A 259 5.40 -8.83 15.52
N LEU A 260 4.40 -9.41 16.17
CA LEU A 260 2.99 -9.13 15.94
C LEU A 260 2.58 -7.83 16.63
N HIS A 261 1.89 -6.95 15.90
CA HIS A 261 1.12 -5.87 16.51
C HIS A 261 -0.27 -6.37 16.88
N TYR A 262 -0.76 -5.97 18.05
CA TYR A 262 -2.09 -6.30 18.55
C TYR A 262 -2.65 -5.20 19.45
N LYS A 263 -3.97 -5.24 19.66
CA LYS A 263 -4.66 -4.43 20.67
C LYS A 263 -5.58 -5.31 21.51
N LEU A 264 -5.85 -4.86 22.74
CA LEU A 264 -6.69 -5.56 23.72
C LEU A 264 -7.87 -4.69 24.16
N SER A 265 -8.94 -5.34 24.57
CA SER A 265 -10.02 -4.72 25.34
C SER A 265 -10.48 -5.68 26.43
N CYS A 266 -10.30 -5.26 27.68
CA CYS A 266 -10.75 -5.99 28.86
C CYS A 266 -12.17 -5.54 29.26
N SER A 267 -12.84 -6.35 30.09
CA SER A 267 -14.17 -6.05 30.63
C SER A 267 -14.12 -4.93 31.66
N GLU A 268 -13.12 -4.95 32.54
CA GLU A 268 -12.99 -4.03 33.66
C GLU A 268 -12.69 -2.60 33.22
N SER A 269 -13.44 -1.66 33.78
CA SER A 269 -13.16 -0.24 33.67
C SER A 269 -11.93 0.14 34.49
N ALA A 270 -10.78 0.26 33.84
CA ALA A 270 -9.69 1.04 34.42
C ALA A 270 -10.21 2.47 34.68
N PRO A 271 -10.17 2.97 35.93
CA PRO A 271 -10.52 4.36 36.19
C PRO A 271 -9.52 5.28 35.47
N SER A 272 -10.01 6.41 34.99
CA SER A 272 -9.18 7.48 34.45
C SER A 272 -8.10 7.85 35.47
N ARG A 273 -6.82 7.62 35.14
CA ARG A 273 -5.70 8.07 35.98
C ARG A 273 -5.63 9.60 35.94
N SER A 274 -6.31 10.23 36.89
CA SER A 274 -6.08 11.63 37.23
C SER A 274 -4.64 11.79 37.72
N LEU A 275 -3.90 12.76 37.19
CA LEU A 275 -2.60 13.14 37.73
C LEU A 275 -2.81 13.91 39.04
N ALA A 276 -2.33 13.36 40.15
CA ALA A 276 -1.97 14.13 41.33
C ALA A 276 -0.90 13.38 42.15
N SER A 277 -0.03 14.16 42.80
CA SER A 277 0.84 13.74 43.91
C SER A 277 2.04 12.83 43.60
N THR A 278 3.14 13.43 43.13
CA THR A 278 4.48 13.10 43.66
C THR A 278 5.14 14.37 44.18
N THR A 279 5.36 14.42 45.48
CA THR A 279 6.06 15.50 46.20
C THR A 279 7.55 15.51 45.86
N PHE A 280 8.12 16.71 45.74
CA PHE A 280 9.56 16.92 45.59
C PHE A 280 10.30 16.65 46.90
N ILE A 281 11.42 15.91 46.83
CA ILE A 281 12.55 16.08 47.74
C ILE A 281 13.82 16.07 46.90
N ASP A 282 14.46 17.24 46.78
CA ASP A 282 15.81 17.37 46.23
C ASP A 282 16.86 16.89 47.24
N HIS A 283 17.92 16.25 46.76
CA HIS A 283 19.21 16.24 47.46
C HIS A 283 20.39 16.41 46.50
N ASN A 284 21.11 17.52 46.68
CA ASN A 284 22.37 17.83 46.01
C ASN A 284 23.52 16.97 46.59
N PHE A 285 24.50 16.57 45.77
CA PHE A 285 25.83 17.22 45.71
C PHE A 285 26.89 16.43 44.91
N ASN A 286 27.34 17.03 43.81
CA ASN A 286 28.74 17.24 43.35
C ASN A 286 29.88 16.19 43.51
N CYS A 287 30.61 16.05 42.37
CA CYS A 287 32.07 15.90 42.24
C CYS A 287 32.72 14.57 42.71
N THR A 288 33.83 14.05 42.15
CA THR A 288 34.81 14.58 41.17
C THR A 288 35.50 13.42 40.40
N SER A 289 36.09 13.68 39.22
CA SER A 289 37.03 12.77 38.51
C SER A 289 38.48 12.97 39.05
N PRO A 290 39.51 12.10 38.83
CA PRO A 290 40.12 11.93 37.48
C PRO A 290 40.91 10.60 37.16
N ARG A 291 41.26 10.46 35.85
CA ARG A 291 42.48 9.82 35.25
C ARG A 291 42.68 8.27 35.31
N MET A 292 42.77 7.58 34.15
CA MET A 292 44.00 7.19 33.36
C MET A 292 44.78 5.98 33.95
N THR A 293 45.36 5.01 33.22
CA THR A 293 45.93 4.97 31.84
C THR A 293 46.12 3.51 31.32
N SER A 294 46.14 3.33 29.98
CA SER A 294 46.95 2.37 29.18
C SER A 294 46.86 0.84 29.37
N GLY A 295 46.95 0.08 28.25
CA GLY A 295 47.20 -1.36 28.23
C GLY A 295 46.67 -2.07 26.97
N ARG A 296 47.56 -2.63 26.13
CA ARG A 296 47.23 -3.31 24.85
C ARG A 296 48.10 -4.57 24.68
N LEU A 297 47.51 -5.73 24.39
CA LEU A 297 48.19 -6.86 23.70
C LEU A 297 47.22 -8.00 23.30
N LYS A 298 47.68 -8.89 22.40
CA LYS A 298 46.97 -10.06 21.83
C LYS A 298 47.55 -11.37 22.40
N HIS A 299 46.76 -12.46 22.49
CA HIS A 299 46.97 -13.67 21.66
C HIS A 299 45.95 -14.82 21.91
N ASP A 300 46.07 -15.83 21.07
CA ASP A 300 45.15 -16.92 20.69
C ASP A 300 44.91 -18.11 21.67
N ARG A 301 43.77 -18.76 21.40
CA ARG A 301 43.49 -20.22 21.35
C ARG A 301 43.32 -21.13 22.61
N SER A 302 42.24 -21.91 22.48
CA SER A 302 41.99 -23.33 22.83
C SER A 302 41.60 -23.78 24.25
N SER A 303 40.32 -24.15 24.34
CA SER A 303 39.77 -25.40 24.94
C SER A 303 39.96 -25.73 26.43
N SER A 304 38.85 -25.72 27.17
CA SER A 304 38.45 -26.80 28.10
C SER A 304 36.92 -26.77 28.33
N THR A 305 36.38 -27.79 29.01
CA THR A 305 34.97 -28.22 28.91
C THR A 305 34.22 -28.07 30.25
N ILE A 306 32.92 -28.40 30.26
CA ILE A 306 32.01 -28.66 31.41
C ILE A 306 31.51 -27.39 32.18
N PRO A 307 30.41 -27.46 32.96
CA PRO A 307 29.05 -27.17 32.49
C PRO A 307 28.40 -25.96 33.17
N TYR A 308 27.44 -25.29 32.51
CA TYR A 308 26.64 -24.24 33.16
C TYR A 308 25.13 -24.47 33.06
N LYS A 309 24.48 -24.33 34.21
CA LYS A 309 23.03 -24.43 34.41
C LYS A 309 22.31 -23.39 33.58
N ILE A 310 21.18 -23.80 33.00
CA ILE A 310 20.23 -22.91 32.32
C ILE A 310 19.54 -22.05 33.37
N GLN A 311 19.65 -20.73 33.23
CA GLN A 311 18.81 -19.77 33.96
C GLN A 311 18.28 -18.74 32.94
N TYR A 312 16.98 -18.83 32.65
CA TYR A 312 16.32 -18.03 31.63
C TYR A 312 16.19 -16.56 32.10
N HIS A 313 16.84 -15.64 31.40
CA HIS A 313 16.57 -14.21 31.50
C HIS A 313 15.78 -13.75 30.27
N LEU A 314 14.55 -13.28 30.47
CA LEU A 314 13.78 -12.58 29.43
C LEU A 314 14.49 -11.25 29.05
N PRO A 315 14.53 -10.88 27.75
CA PRO A 315 14.98 -9.56 27.35
C PRO A 315 13.94 -8.49 27.71
N LYS A 316 14.42 -7.37 28.28
CA LYS A 316 13.62 -6.22 28.71
C LYS A 316 12.91 -5.53 27.55
N SER A 317 11.67 -5.09 27.77
CA SER A 317 10.98 -4.14 26.91
C SER A 317 11.68 -2.76 26.96
N ILE A 318 11.96 -2.18 25.79
CA ILE A 318 12.55 -0.84 25.69
C ILE A 318 11.43 0.19 25.58
N SER A 319 11.06 0.77 26.73
CA SER A 319 10.24 1.98 26.81
C SER A 319 11.14 3.16 27.20
N ASN A 320 11.62 3.91 26.21
CA ASN A 320 12.30 5.18 26.45
C ASN A 320 11.24 6.30 26.42
N GLN A 321 10.83 6.77 27.60
CA GLN A 321 10.02 7.97 27.73
C GLN A 321 10.85 9.20 27.39
N PHE A 322 10.36 10.02 26.46
CA PHE A 322 10.76 11.42 26.32
C PHE A 322 9.50 12.28 26.36
N HIS A 323 9.47 13.24 27.27
CA HIS A 323 8.41 14.25 27.29
C HIS A 323 8.49 15.14 26.05
N ASN A 324 7.36 15.32 25.38
CA ASN A 324 7.04 16.55 24.67
C ASN A 324 5.51 16.75 24.66
N SER A 325 5.11 18.02 24.67
CA SER A 325 3.78 18.46 25.11
C SER A 325 2.64 18.10 24.16
N SER A 326 1.52 17.66 24.74
CA SER A 326 0.21 17.71 24.08
C SER A 326 -0.19 19.16 23.79
N LEU A 327 -0.64 19.42 22.56
CA LEU A 327 -1.32 20.65 22.17
C LEU A 327 -2.58 20.26 21.39
N TYR A 328 -3.71 20.16 22.10
CA TYR A 328 -4.95 20.90 21.81
C TYR A 328 -6.05 20.41 22.76
N ASP A 329 -6.48 21.29 23.66
CA ASP A 329 -7.65 21.12 24.51
C ASP A 329 -8.46 22.42 24.40
N PRO A 330 -9.71 22.40 23.88
CA PRO A 330 -10.44 23.63 23.57
C PRO A 330 -11.16 24.18 24.81
N LEU A 331 -10.44 25.00 25.59
CA LEU A 331 -11.05 25.84 26.61
C LEU A 331 -11.82 27.01 25.98
N LEU A 332 -13.13 27.05 26.19
CA LEU A 332 -13.89 28.29 26.35
C LEU A 332 -14.74 28.18 27.61
N ASP A 333 -14.44 29.04 28.58
CA ASP A 333 -15.14 29.16 29.86
C ASP A 333 -15.77 30.54 29.99
N SER A 334 -16.93 30.60 30.67
CA SER A 334 -17.60 31.73 31.32
C SER A 334 -19.11 31.42 31.43
N SER A 335 -19.79 31.62 32.57
CA SER A 335 -19.33 32.11 33.87
C SER A 335 -20.40 31.92 34.96
N SER A 336 -19.97 31.79 36.23
CA SER A 336 -20.72 32.12 37.47
C SER A 336 -21.93 31.20 37.82
N THR A 337 -22.30 30.88 39.08
CA THR A 337 -21.92 31.35 40.44
C THR A 337 -22.00 30.21 41.47
N SER A 338 -21.13 30.19 42.48
CA SER A 338 -21.29 29.45 43.77
C SER A 338 -22.21 30.25 44.75
N PRO A 339 -22.51 29.90 46.05
CA PRO A 339 -21.70 29.13 47.05
C PRO A 339 -22.49 28.31 48.13
N VAL A 340 -21.81 27.93 49.26
CA VAL A 340 -22.35 27.51 50.61
C VAL A 340 -22.75 25.99 50.73
N TYR A 341 -22.44 25.18 51.77
CA TYR A 341 -21.66 25.25 53.06
C TYR A 341 -21.25 23.82 53.58
N LEU A 342 -20.34 23.75 54.59
CA LEU A 342 -20.23 22.82 55.78
C LEU A 342 -20.37 21.26 55.67
N SER A 343 -19.76 20.42 56.53
CA SER A 343 -18.60 20.48 57.46
C SER A 343 -18.22 19.04 57.94
N GLU A 344 -17.07 18.89 58.63
CA GLU A 344 -16.72 17.81 59.62
C GLU A 344 -16.74 16.31 59.18
N GLU A 345 -15.92 15.37 59.71
CA GLU A 345 -14.78 15.43 60.64
C GLU A 345 -13.85 14.19 60.45
N ILE A 346 -12.65 14.21 61.04
CA ILE A 346 -11.65 13.11 61.05
C ILE A 346 -11.43 12.65 62.51
N PRO A 347 -11.06 11.37 62.76
CA PRO A 347 -9.94 11.16 63.68
C PRO A 347 -8.77 10.33 63.12
N VAL A 348 -7.57 10.72 63.55
CA VAL A 348 -6.24 10.12 63.30
C VAL A 348 -5.83 9.24 64.51
N LEU A 349 -4.82 8.37 64.37
CA LEU A 349 -3.73 8.01 65.33
C LEU A 349 -2.93 6.81 64.73
N THR A 350 -1.73 7.02 64.15
CA THR A 350 -0.37 6.88 64.75
C THR A 350 -0.04 5.47 65.28
N LEU A 351 0.82 4.69 64.58
CA LEU A 351 2.29 4.61 64.69
C LEU A 351 2.80 3.77 65.88
N ASP A 352 3.54 2.69 65.58
CA ASP A 352 4.78 2.31 66.27
C ASP A 352 5.70 1.52 65.31
N ASP A 353 7.01 1.53 65.58
CA ASP A 353 8.09 1.13 64.67
C ASP A 353 8.72 -0.24 64.97
N GLY A 354 9.34 -0.84 63.96
CA GLY A 354 10.52 -1.70 64.11
C GLY A 354 10.33 -3.23 64.19
N ASP A 355 10.67 -3.93 63.09
CA ASP A 355 11.91 -4.73 63.07
C ASP A 355 12.45 -4.91 61.64
N THR A 356 13.77 -5.09 61.55
CA THR A 356 14.56 -5.19 60.32
C THR A 356 14.63 -6.60 59.75
N GLY A 357 14.33 -6.78 58.45
CA GLY A 357 14.54 -8.04 57.75
C GLY A 357 14.59 -7.89 56.22
N ASN A 358 15.74 -8.22 55.62
CA ASN A 358 15.99 -8.06 54.17
C ASN A 358 14.95 -8.78 53.28
N GLY A 359 14.17 -8.02 52.51
CA GLY A 359 13.24 -8.51 51.50
C GLY A 359 13.44 -7.83 50.14
N LEU A 360 13.82 -8.62 49.12
CA LEU A 360 14.08 -8.14 47.76
C LEU A 360 12.77 -7.70 47.07
N LEU A 361 12.52 -6.39 46.97
CA LEU A 361 11.31 -5.86 46.31
C LEU A 361 11.36 -6.03 44.79
N ASN A 362 10.72 -7.09 44.29
CA ASN A 362 10.36 -7.22 42.89
C ASN A 362 9.23 -6.25 42.52
N PRO A 363 9.22 -5.66 41.30
CA PRO A 363 8.11 -4.83 40.84
C PRO A 363 6.83 -5.67 40.65
N VAL A 364 5.70 -5.05 41.01
CA VAL A 364 4.38 -5.69 41.15
C VAL A 364 3.90 -6.39 39.86
N ASN A 365 3.52 -7.66 39.99
CA ASN A 365 2.76 -8.40 38.98
C ASN A 365 1.38 -7.74 38.78
N LEU A 366 1.14 -7.15 37.60
CA LEU A 366 -0.20 -6.70 37.19
C LEU A 366 -0.97 -7.80 36.43
N VAL A 367 -0.82 -9.04 36.89
CA VAL A 367 -1.73 -10.15 36.61
C VAL A 367 -2.15 -10.67 37.97
N GLY A 368 -3.43 -10.56 38.30
CA GLY A 368 -3.96 -11.20 39.50
C GLY A 368 -3.77 -12.71 39.37
N ASN A 369 -3.02 -13.30 40.30
CA ASN A 369 -3.04 -14.75 40.49
C ASN A 369 -4.42 -15.15 41.01
N VAL A 370 -5.35 -15.38 40.09
CA VAL A 370 -6.49 -16.26 40.33
C VAL A 370 -6.00 -17.66 39.97
N GLU A 371 -5.79 -18.50 40.97
CA GLU A 371 -5.47 -19.90 40.77
C GLU A 371 -6.61 -20.59 39.98
N GLY A 372 -6.27 -21.25 38.88
CA GLY A 372 -7.14 -22.26 38.26
C GLY A 372 -8.36 -21.78 37.46
N SER A 373 -8.58 -20.49 37.21
CA SER A 373 -9.68 -20.06 36.31
C SER A 373 -9.29 -20.20 34.83
N GLU A 374 -10.04 -21.00 34.06
CA GLU A 374 -9.90 -21.12 32.60
C GLU A 374 -10.07 -19.74 31.92
N LYS A 375 -8.97 -19.14 31.46
CA LYS A 375 -9.00 -17.81 30.83
C LYS A 375 -9.49 -17.90 29.38
N LEU A 376 -10.80 -17.73 29.19
CA LEU A 376 -11.40 -17.64 27.86
C LEU A 376 -11.11 -16.27 27.19
N GLY A 377 -10.64 -16.30 25.95
CA GLY A 377 -10.45 -15.12 25.09
C GLY A 377 -11.37 -15.08 23.87
N ILE A 378 -11.56 -13.89 23.30
CA ILE A 378 -12.16 -13.70 21.97
C ILE A 378 -11.09 -13.12 21.06
N VAL A 379 -10.77 -13.77 19.95
CA VAL A 379 -9.73 -13.30 19.01
C VAL A 379 -10.34 -12.88 17.67
N LEU A 380 -10.16 -11.61 17.32
CA LEU A 380 -10.65 -11.01 16.09
C LEU A 380 -9.56 -11.04 15.01
N ILE A 381 -9.88 -11.61 13.85
CA ILE A 381 -8.94 -11.89 12.75
C ILE A 381 -9.42 -11.14 11.50
N HIS A 382 -8.66 -10.13 11.05
CA HIS A 382 -9.03 -9.30 9.91
C HIS A 382 -8.76 -9.98 8.55
N GLY A 383 -9.54 -9.63 7.53
CA GLY A 383 -9.33 -10.06 6.14
C GLY A 383 -8.21 -9.28 5.41
N PHE A 384 -7.95 -9.64 4.16
CA PHE A 384 -7.00 -8.98 3.25
C PHE A 384 -7.27 -7.47 3.15
N GLY A 385 -6.22 -6.64 3.18
CA GLY A 385 -6.35 -5.19 3.15
C GLY A 385 -6.79 -4.55 4.47
N GLY A 386 -7.24 -5.35 5.45
CA GLY A 386 -7.59 -4.89 6.78
C GLY A 386 -6.40 -4.81 7.75
N GLY A 387 -6.73 -4.59 9.01
CA GLY A 387 -5.83 -4.60 10.16
C GLY A 387 -6.63 -4.45 11.46
N VAL A 388 -5.97 -4.41 12.60
CA VAL A 388 -6.59 -4.25 13.93
C VAL A 388 -7.52 -3.04 14.00
N PHE A 389 -7.18 -1.95 13.30
CA PHE A 389 -7.96 -0.72 13.24
C PHE A 389 -9.41 -0.92 12.76
N SER A 390 -9.71 -1.95 11.95
CA SER A 390 -11.08 -2.15 11.44
C SER A 390 -12.05 -2.59 12.54
N TRP A 391 -11.54 -3.23 13.59
CA TRP A 391 -12.34 -3.67 14.74
C TRP A 391 -12.67 -2.58 15.76
N ARG A 392 -12.22 -1.33 15.55
CA ARG A 392 -12.38 -0.20 16.51
C ARG A 392 -13.83 0.05 16.96
N HIS A 393 -14.81 -0.21 16.10
CA HIS A 393 -16.24 -0.04 16.41
C HIS A 393 -16.89 -1.24 17.12
N VAL A 394 -16.18 -2.36 17.22
CA VAL A 394 -16.70 -3.64 17.73
C VAL A 394 -15.97 -4.06 19.01
N MET A 395 -14.63 -4.08 19.00
CA MET A 395 -13.77 -4.75 19.99
C MET A 395 -14.11 -4.36 21.44
N ARG A 396 -14.10 -3.06 21.75
CA ARG A 396 -14.37 -2.52 23.09
C ARG A 396 -15.81 -2.74 23.55
N ILE A 397 -16.78 -2.72 22.64
CA ILE A 397 -18.20 -2.91 22.98
C ILE A 397 -18.49 -4.40 23.21
N LEU A 398 -17.86 -5.29 22.43
CA LEU A 398 -17.96 -6.73 22.57
C LEU A 398 -17.39 -7.19 23.92
N ALA A 399 -16.19 -6.71 24.29
CA ALA A 399 -15.56 -7.03 25.58
C ALA A 399 -16.49 -6.73 26.77
N ARG A 400 -17.04 -5.51 26.83
CA ARG A 400 -17.98 -5.09 27.88
C ARG A 400 -19.30 -5.86 27.89
N LYS A 401 -19.83 -6.24 26.72
CA LYS A 401 -21.10 -6.97 26.61
C LYS A 401 -21.00 -8.44 27.01
N VAL A 402 -19.83 -9.04 26.81
CA VAL A 402 -19.61 -10.48 26.98
C VAL A 402 -18.85 -10.79 28.28
N GLY A 403 -18.12 -9.82 28.84
CA GLY A 403 -17.35 -9.99 30.06
C GLY A 403 -15.93 -10.56 29.86
N CYS A 404 -15.58 -10.92 28.63
CA CYS A 404 -14.30 -11.57 28.29
C CYS A 404 -13.28 -10.59 27.69
N THR A 405 -12.00 -10.96 27.74
CA THR A 405 -10.94 -10.24 27.03
C THR A 405 -11.10 -10.43 25.52
N VAL A 406 -11.15 -9.33 24.77
CA VAL A 406 -11.13 -9.34 23.31
C VAL A 406 -9.76 -8.87 22.83
N ALA A 407 -9.12 -9.68 22.00
CA ALA A 407 -7.85 -9.38 21.35
C ALA A 407 -8.03 -9.28 19.83
N ALA A 408 -7.27 -8.40 19.18
CA ALA A 408 -7.17 -8.34 17.73
C ALA A 408 -5.69 -8.13 17.36
N PHE A 409 -5.18 -8.86 16.37
CA PHE A 409 -3.79 -8.75 15.91
C PHE A 409 -3.72 -8.50 14.40
N ASP A 410 -2.64 -7.87 13.95
CA ASP A 410 -2.33 -7.68 12.54
C ASP A 410 -1.64 -8.94 12.00
N ARG A 411 -2.21 -9.54 10.96
CA ARG A 411 -1.62 -10.71 10.29
C ARG A 411 -0.30 -10.35 9.58
N PRO A 412 0.61 -11.32 9.35
CA PRO A 412 1.86 -11.09 8.65
C PRO A 412 1.68 -10.33 7.32
N GLY A 413 2.40 -9.22 7.17
CA GLY A 413 2.35 -8.34 5.99
C GLY A 413 1.27 -7.26 6.03
N TRP A 414 0.43 -7.22 7.06
CA TRP A 414 -0.62 -6.21 7.26
C TRP A 414 -0.36 -5.34 8.49
N GLY A 415 -1.09 -4.22 8.57
CA GLY A 415 -1.04 -3.28 9.70
C GLY A 415 0.38 -2.93 10.14
N LEU A 416 0.68 -3.07 11.43
CA LEU A 416 1.96 -2.74 12.05
C LEU A 416 2.82 -3.96 12.43
N THR A 417 2.37 -5.17 12.10
CA THR A 417 3.16 -6.40 12.28
C THR A 417 4.41 -6.36 11.41
N SER A 418 5.54 -6.86 11.94
CA SER A 418 6.83 -6.81 11.23
C SER A 418 6.80 -7.60 9.92
N ARG A 419 7.60 -7.14 8.96
CA ARG A 419 7.57 -7.60 7.56
C ARG A 419 8.96 -8.06 7.15
N PRO A 420 9.39 -9.27 7.58
CA PRO A 420 10.65 -9.81 7.15
C PRO A 420 10.67 -9.96 5.63
N GLN A 421 11.86 -9.84 5.07
CA GLN A 421 12.17 -10.19 3.70
C GLN A 421 12.49 -11.69 3.60
N ARG A 422 12.43 -12.24 2.39
CA ARG A 422 12.64 -13.67 2.17
C ARG A 422 13.94 -14.22 2.75
N LYS A 423 15.02 -13.44 2.65
CA LYS A 423 16.33 -13.77 3.22
C LYS A 423 16.26 -13.97 4.74
N ASP A 424 15.49 -13.15 5.46
CA ASP A 424 15.47 -13.12 6.92
C ASP A 424 14.96 -14.44 7.53
N TRP A 425 14.04 -15.13 6.86
CA TRP A 425 13.58 -16.47 7.29
C TRP A 425 14.35 -17.60 6.61
N GLU A 426 14.81 -17.45 5.36
CA GLU A 426 15.65 -18.47 4.70
C GLU A 426 17.00 -18.65 5.41
N GLU A 427 17.68 -17.55 5.79
CA GLU A 427 18.96 -17.58 6.53
C GLU A 427 18.80 -18.14 7.96
N LYS A 428 17.65 -17.89 8.59
CA LYS A 428 17.31 -18.39 9.94
C LYS A 428 16.66 -19.78 9.93
N GLN A 429 16.47 -20.38 8.76
CA GLN A 429 15.75 -21.66 8.55
C GLN A 429 14.33 -21.68 9.15
N LEU A 430 13.68 -20.51 9.20
CA LEU A 430 12.32 -20.33 9.70
C LEU A 430 11.28 -20.56 8.59
N PRO A 431 10.06 -21.02 8.94
CA PRO A 431 8.97 -21.13 7.98
C PRO A 431 8.58 -19.75 7.42
N ASN A 432 8.12 -19.72 6.16
CA ASN A 432 7.67 -18.48 5.52
C ASN A 432 6.41 -17.94 6.24
N PRO A 433 6.47 -16.78 6.90
CA PRO A 433 5.38 -16.27 7.75
C PRO A 433 4.11 -15.88 6.96
N TYR A 434 4.22 -15.72 5.63
CA TYR A 434 3.08 -15.37 4.78
C TYR A 434 2.26 -16.59 4.33
N LYS A 435 2.73 -17.83 4.54
CA LYS A 435 1.98 -19.06 4.22
C LYS A 435 0.78 -19.26 5.13
N LEU A 436 -0.30 -19.83 4.60
CA LEU A 436 -1.54 -20.04 5.37
C LEU A 436 -1.30 -20.89 6.63
N GLU A 437 -0.68 -22.06 6.50
CA GLU A 437 -0.44 -22.96 7.64
C GLU A 437 0.48 -22.33 8.72
N THR A 438 1.47 -21.52 8.31
CA THR A 438 2.33 -20.80 9.25
C THR A 438 1.57 -19.67 9.96
N GLN A 439 0.62 -19.00 9.30
CA GLN A 439 -0.29 -18.07 9.96
C GLN A 439 -1.22 -18.78 10.95
N VAL A 440 -1.60 -20.04 10.72
CA VAL A 440 -2.41 -20.85 11.67
C VAL A 440 -1.60 -21.14 12.93
N ASP A 441 -0.36 -21.59 12.77
CA ASP A 441 0.55 -21.83 13.90
C ASP A 441 0.83 -20.56 14.70
N MET A 442 0.98 -19.43 14.00
CA MET A 442 1.17 -18.11 14.62
C MET A 442 -0.08 -17.62 15.37
N LEU A 443 -1.29 -17.88 14.86
CA LEU A 443 -2.55 -17.60 15.56
C LEU A 443 -2.68 -18.42 16.84
N LEU A 444 -2.39 -19.72 16.80
CA LEU A 444 -2.43 -20.58 17.98
C LEU A 444 -1.37 -20.21 19.02
N SER A 445 -0.16 -19.86 18.56
CA SER A 445 0.91 -19.31 19.40
C SER A 445 0.48 -17.99 20.05
N PHE A 446 -0.11 -17.06 19.29
CA PHE A 446 -0.63 -15.81 19.84
C PHE A 446 -1.69 -16.03 20.93
N CYS A 447 -2.63 -16.96 20.74
CA CYS A 447 -3.61 -17.32 21.77
C CYS A 447 -2.93 -17.85 23.06
N SER A 448 -1.92 -18.71 22.91
CA SER A 448 -1.18 -19.28 24.04
C SER A 448 -0.35 -18.23 24.79
N GLU A 449 0.35 -17.34 24.07
CA GLU A 449 1.14 -16.24 24.65
C GLU A 449 0.27 -15.19 25.35
N MET A 450 -0.98 -15.00 24.89
CA MET A 450 -2.00 -14.21 25.59
C MET A 450 -2.53 -14.88 26.88
N GLY A 451 -2.11 -16.12 27.15
CA GLY A 451 -2.53 -16.94 28.27
C GLY A 451 -3.96 -17.47 28.17
N PHE A 452 -4.54 -17.54 26.96
CA PHE A 452 -5.89 -18.07 26.78
C PHE A 452 -5.88 -19.61 26.79
N SER A 453 -6.53 -20.24 27.77
CA SER A 453 -6.73 -21.70 27.77
C SER A 453 -7.80 -22.14 26.77
N SER A 454 -8.73 -21.24 26.47
CA SER A 454 -9.79 -21.45 25.49
C SER A 454 -10.10 -20.16 24.73
N VAL A 455 -10.56 -20.26 23.48
CA VAL A 455 -10.89 -19.10 22.64
C VAL A 455 -12.14 -19.28 21.79
N VAL A 456 -12.81 -18.16 21.49
CA VAL A 456 -13.74 -18.01 20.37
C VAL A 456 -13.06 -17.19 19.28
N LEU A 457 -12.96 -17.75 18.06
CA LEU A 457 -12.31 -17.10 16.92
C LEU A 457 -13.35 -16.36 16.06
N VAL A 458 -13.10 -15.09 15.73
CA VAL A 458 -13.97 -14.26 14.88
C VAL A 458 -13.19 -13.81 13.65
N GLY A 459 -13.37 -14.49 12.53
CA GLY A 459 -12.63 -14.23 11.29
C GLY A 459 -13.46 -13.51 10.22
N HIS A 460 -12.86 -12.51 9.58
CA HIS A 460 -13.42 -11.78 8.43
C HIS A 460 -12.72 -12.17 7.13
N ASP A 461 -13.50 -12.40 6.06
CA ASP A 461 -13.03 -12.84 4.73
C ASP A 461 -12.02 -14.02 4.83
N ASP A 462 -10.79 -13.89 4.32
CA ASP A 462 -9.76 -14.93 4.45
C ASP A 462 -9.25 -15.15 5.89
N GLY A 463 -9.45 -14.20 6.80
CA GLY A 463 -9.29 -14.40 8.24
C GLY A 463 -10.27 -15.43 8.83
N GLY A 464 -11.43 -15.64 8.18
CA GLY A 464 -12.35 -16.72 8.51
C GLY A 464 -11.86 -18.10 8.07
N LEU A 465 -11.18 -18.19 6.92
CA LEU A 465 -10.47 -19.41 6.51
C LEU A 465 -9.36 -19.76 7.51
N LEU A 466 -8.61 -18.75 7.99
CA LEU A 466 -7.59 -18.94 9.02
C LEU A 466 -8.19 -19.50 10.33
N ALA A 467 -9.34 -18.97 10.77
CA ALA A 467 -10.04 -19.44 11.96
C ALA A 467 -10.51 -20.91 11.83
N LEU A 468 -11.07 -21.28 10.67
CA LEU A 468 -11.49 -22.66 10.39
C LEU A 468 -10.30 -23.63 10.37
N LYS A 469 -9.19 -23.21 9.77
CA LYS A 469 -7.95 -23.99 9.72
C LYS A 469 -7.33 -24.20 11.11
N ALA A 470 -7.36 -23.18 11.97
CA ALA A 470 -6.96 -23.31 13.37
C ALA A 470 -7.86 -24.29 14.14
N ALA A 471 -9.18 -24.22 13.94
CA ALA A 471 -10.13 -25.14 14.52
C ALA A 471 -9.90 -26.60 14.07
N GLN A 472 -9.68 -26.83 12.76
CA GLN A 472 -9.26 -28.14 12.25
C GLN A 472 -7.98 -28.62 12.93
N LYS A 473 -6.93 -27.80 12.95
CA LYS A 473 -5.60 -28.19 13.45
C LYS A 473 -5.60 -28.54 14.93
N VAL A 474 -6.31 -27.79 15.77
CA VAL A 474 -6.48 -28.08 17.21
C VAL A 474 -7.20 -29.41 17.42
N ARG A 475 -8.25 -29.68 16.64
CA ARG A 475 -9.00 -30.95 16.73
C ARG A 475 -8.18 -32.16 16.27
N GLU A 476 -7.42 -32.02 15.19
CA GLU A 476 -6.52 -33.07 14.69
C GLU A 476 -5.31 -33.29 15.62
N SER A 477 -4.91 -32.27 16.38
CA SER A 477 -3.71 -32.27 17.25
C SER A 477 -4.05 -32.20 18.74
N ALA A 478 -5.15 -32.85 19.16
CA ALA A 478 -5.83 -32.68 20.47
C ALA A 478 -4.97 -32.93 21.73
N HIS A 479 -3.73 -33.40 21.60
CA HIS A 479 -2.78 -33.63 22.69
C HIS A 479 -1.53 -32.73 22.65
N SER A 480 -1.45 -31.77 21.73
CA SER A 480 -0.23 -30.96 21.50
C SER A 480 -0.43 -29.44 21.56
N VAL A 481 -1.68 -28.95 21.50
CA VAL A 481 -1.97 -27.50 21.55
C VAL A 481 -2.68 -27.16 22.86
N HIS A 482 -2.16 -26.19 23.60
CA HIS A 482 -2.66 -25.79 24.94
C HIS A 482 -3.90 -24.87 24.90
N VAL A 483 -4.55 -24.74 23.75
CA VAL A 483 -5.65 -23.79 23.52
C VAL A 483 -6.84 -24.51 22.89
N GLU A 484 -7.96 -24.54 23.61
CA GLU A 484 -9.23 -25.09 23.10
C GLU A 484 -10.01 -24.07 22.28
N ILE A 485 -10.58 -24.46 21.14
CA ILE A 485 -11.44 -23.59 20.33
C ILE A 485 -12.91 -23.91 20.61
N LYS A 486 -13.59 -23.05 21.37
CA LYS A 486 -14.98 -23.23 21.82
C LYS A 486 -16.04 -22.86 20.76
N GLY A 487 -15.64 -22.13 19.72
CA GLY A 487 -16.53 -21.74 18.62
C GLY A 487 -15.87 -20.83 17.60
N VAL A 488 -16.49 -20.73 16.43
CA VAL A 488 -15.97 -19.95 15.29
C VAL A 488 -17.06 -19.02 14.74
N VAL A 489 -16.70 -17.77 14.45
CA VAL A 489 -17.55 -16.81 13.75
C VAL A 489 -16.93 -16.44 12.41
N LEU A 490 -17.73 -16.53 11.36
CA LEU A 490 -17.35 -16.31 9.97
C LEU A 490 -18.07 -15.06 9.43
N LEU A 491 -17.35 -13.95 9.26
CA LEU A 491 -17.88 -12.70 8.71
C LEU A 491 -17.53 -12.56 7.22
N SER A 492 -18.54 -12.59 6.34
CA SER A 492 -18.39 -12.44 4.87
C SER A 492 -17.34 -13.38 4.24
N VAL A 493 -17.24 -14.61 4.73
CA VAL A 493 -16.19 -15.59 4.35
C VAL A 493 -16.52 -16.32 3.05
N SER A 494 -15.51 -16.62 2.24
CA SER A 494 -15.60 -17.51 1.08
C SER A 494 -14.39 -18.43 0.99
N LEU A 495 -14.61 -19.75 0.85
CA LEU A 495 -13.54 -20.75 0.76
C LEU A 495 -13.02 -20.97 -0.68
N SER A 496 -13.62 -20.31 -1.67
CA SER A 496 -13.34 -20.55 -3.10
C SER A 496 -13.08 -19.27 -3.90
N ARG A 497 -12.82 -18.15 -3.21
CA ARG A 497 -12.54 -16.84 -3.81
C ARG A 497 -11.05 -16.53 -3.70
N GLU A 498 -10.39 -16.27 -4.82
CA GLU A 498 -9.03 -15.70 -4.79
C GLU A 498 -9.12 -14.23 -4.38
N VAL A 499 -8.45 -13.84 -3.29
CA VAL A 499 -8.55 -12.47 -2.76
C VAL A 499 -7.77 -11.46 -3.62
N VAL A 500 -6.68 -11.91 -4.24
CA VAL A 500 -5.91 -11.15 -5.23
C VAL A 500 -6.41 -11.47 -6.64
N PRO A 501 -6.81 -10.48 -7.46
CA PRO A 501 -7.25 -10.72 -8.83
C PRO A 501 -6.17 -11.42 -9.67
N ALA A 502 -6.55 -12.46 -10.42
CA ALA A 502 -5.62 -13.30 -11.17
C ALA A 502 -4.69 -12.51 -12.15
N PHE A 503 -5.15 -11.39 -12.71
CA PHE A 503 -4.31 -10.53 -13.55
C PHE A 503 -3.19 -9.81 -12.77
N ALA A 504 -3.46 -9.38 -11.53
CA ALA A 504 -2.48 -8.75 -10.65
C ALA A 504 -1.38 -9.75 -10.27
N ARG A 505 -1.76 -11.00 -9.98
CA ARG A 505 -0.84 -12.12 -9.77
C ARG A 505 0.04 -12.40 -11.00
N ILE A 506 -0.51 -12.32 -12.22
CA ILE A 506 0.27 -12.46 -13.47
C ILE A 506 1.29 -11.31 -13.59
N LEU A 507 0.86 -10.06 -13.40
CA LEU A 507 1.75 -8.89 -13.46
C LEU A 507 2.88 -8.98 -12.42
N LEU A 508 2.57 -9.39 -11.19
CA LEU A 508 3.54 -9.56 -10.11
C LEU A 508 4.55 -10.70 -10.37
N ARG A 509 4.21 -11.71 -11.18
CA ARG A 509 5.14 -12.76 -11.61
C ARG A 509 6.14 -12.29 -12.68
N THR A 510 5.91 -11.14 -13.33
CA THR A 510 6.84 -10.60 -14.35
C THR A 510 8.00 -9.82 -13.72
N SER A 511 9.04 -9.54 -14.51
CA SER A 511 10.14 -8.66 -14.12
C SER A 511 9.72 -7.20 -13.84
N LEU A 512 8.53 -6.77 -14.28
CA LEU A 512 7.96 -5.46 -13.93
C LEU A 512 7.49 -5.43 -12.46
N GLY A 513 6.98 -6.56 -11.95
CA GLY A 513 6.60 -6.72 -10.54
C GLY A 513 7.77 -6.51 -9.57
N LYS A 514 8.99 -6.85 -9.99
CA LYS A 514 10.23 -6.68 -9.20
C LYS A 514 10.85 -5.28 -9.27
N LYS A 515 10.31 -4.36 -10.08
CA LYS A 515 10.90 -3.02 -10.31
C LYS A 515 10.06 -1.88 -9.72
N HIS A 516 9.25 -2.17 -8.69
CA HIS A 516 8.33 -1.23 -8.02
C HIS A 516 7.33 -0.47 -8.94
N LEU A 517 7.30 -0.72 -10.25
CA LEU A 517 6.32 -0.11 -11.18
C LEU A 517 4.87 -0.53 -10.89
N VAL A 518 4.68 -1.67 -10.22
CA VAL A 518 3.37 -2.21 -9.85
C VAL A 518 2.91 -1.70 -8.47
N ARG A 519 3.81 -1.11 -7.65
CA ARG A 519 3.52 -0.57 -6.30
C ARG A 519 2.40 0.49 -6.33
N PRO A 520 2.48 1.57 -7.14
CA PRO A 520 1.44 2.60 -7.14
C PRO A 520 0.09 2.05 -7.61
N LEU A 521 0.10 1.17 -8.61
CA LEU A 521 -1.12 0.54 -9.14
C LEU A 521 -1.81 -0.32 -8.07
N LEU A 522 -1.07 -1.15 -7.34
CA LEU A 522 -1.63 -1.98 -6.27
C LEU A 522 -2.08 -1.15 -5.07
N ARG A 523 -1.33 -0.11 -4.67
CA ARG A 523 -1.79 0.86 -3.64
C ARG A 523 -3.12 1.49 -4.06
N THR A 524 -3.26 1.93 -5.31
CA THR A 524 -4.52 2.51 -5.81
C THR A 524 -5.66 1.49 -5.88
N GLU A 525 -5.43 0.29 -6.43
CA GLU A 525 -6.47 -0.75 -6.52
C GLU A 525 -6.98 -1.17 -5.13
N ILE A 526 -6.07 -1.42 -4.17
CA ILE A 526 -6.44 -1.79 -2.80
C ILE A 526 -7.21 -0.64 -2.12
N THR A 527 -6.65 0.57 -2.11
CA THR A 527 -7.24 1.70 -1.35
C THR A 527 -8.50 2.30 -1.97
N GLN A 528 -8.60 2.37 -3.30
CA GLN A 528 -9.72 3.03 -3.96
C GLN A 528 -10.73 2.06 -4.57
N VAL A 529 -10.31 0.96 -5.19
CA VAL A 529 -11.21 0.10 -5.98
C VAL A 529 -11.79 -1.02 -5.13
N VAL A 530 -10.95 -1.78 -4.41
CA VAL A 530 -11.39 -2.88 -3.56
C VAL A 530 -12.17 -2.34 -2.36
N ASN A 531 -11.63 -1.36 -1.64
CA ASN A 531 -12.33 -0.75 -0.51
C ASN A 531 -13.69 -0.16 -0.90
N ARG A 532 -13.81 0.63 -1.98
CA ARG A 532 -15.13 1.17 -2.39
C ARG A 532 -16.14 0.11 -2.82
N ARG A 533 -15.69 -1.06 -3.29
CA ARG A 533 -16.57 -2.20 -3.61
C ARG A 533 -16.92 -3.06 -2.39
N ALA A 534 -16.11 -3.01 -1.33
CA ALA A 534 -16.35 -3.72 -0.08
C ALA A 534 -17.48 -3.07 0.75
N TRP A 535 -17.75 -1.78 0.56
CA TRP A 535 -18.83 -1.07 1.24
C TRP A 535 -20.11 -1.13 0.41
N TYR A 536 -21.26 -1.39 1.05
CA TYR A 536 -22.58 -1.18 0.44
C TYR A 536 -22.84 0.31 0.24
N ASN A 537 -22.59 1.13 1.26
CA ASN A 537 -22.67 2.57 1.15
C ASN A 537 -21.28 3.20 1.11
N ALA A 538 -20.73 3.33 -0.11
CA ALA A 538 -19.44 3.95 -0.37
C ALA A 538 -19.32 5.41 0.11
N ALA A 539 -20.42 6.12 0.41
CA ALA A 539 -20.36 7.47 0.97
C ALA A 539 -19.95 7.48 2.46
N LYS A 540 -20.06 6.34 3.17
CA LYS A 540 -19.52 6.19 4.54
C LYS A 540 -17.99 6.04 4.57
N LEU A 541 -17.35 5.74 3.44
CA LEU A 541 -15.89 5.70 3.31
C LEU A 541 -15.35 7.14 3.18
N ASN A 542 -15.32 7.87 4.30
CA ASN A 542 -14.77 9.22 4.39
C ASN A 542 -13.22 9.23 4.27
N THR A 543 -12.63 10.42 4.23
CA THR A 543 -11.17 10.61 4.11
C THR A 543 -10.41 10.01 5.29
N GLU A 544 -10.95 10.09 6.52
CA GLU A 544 -10.39 9.52 7.74
C GLU A 544 -10.34 7.98 7.71
N VAL A 545 -11.45 7.30 7.41
CA VAL A 545 -11.47 5.84 7.29
C VAL A 545 -10.53 5.41 6.16
N LEU A 546 -10.53 6.13 5.04
CA LEU A 546 -9.60 5.86 3.94
C LEU A 546 -8.12 6.09 4.32
N SER A 547 -7.81 7.00 5.25
CA SER A 547 -6.44 7.21 5.73
C SER A 547 -5.96 6.05 6.61
N LEU A 548 -6.84 5.48 7.45
CA LEU A 548 -6.56 4.27 8.23
C LEU A 548 -6.20 3.08 7.33
N TYR A 549 -6.91 2.88 6.22
CA TYR A 549 -6.57 1.85 5.22
C TYR A 549 -5.31 2.16 4.40
N LYS A 550 -4.91 3.44 4.27
CA LYS A 550 -3.70 3.86 3.55
C LYS A 550 -2.43 3.71 4.40
N ALA A 551 -2.47 4.08 5.68
CA ALA A 551 -1.28 4.22 6.51
C ALA A 551 -0.42 2.93 6.60
N PRO A 552 -0.98 1.72 6.81
CA PRO A 552 -0.20 0.48 6.80
C PRO A 552 0.53 0.18 5.49
N LEU A 553 0.04 0.70 4.36
CA LEU A 553 0.64 0.46 3.04
C LEU A 553 1.93 1.27 2.84
N CYS A 554 2.18 2.26 3.70
CA CYS A 554 3.40 3.07 3.74
C CYS A 554 4.48 2.50 4.68
N VAL A 555 4.18 1.48 5.49
CA VAL A 555 5.16 0.83 6.38
C VAL A 555 6.22 0.09 5.57
N GLU A 556 7.47 0.14 6.05
CA GLU A 556 8.65 -0.51 5.48
C GLU A 556 8.40 -1.99 5.09
N GLY A 557 8.93 -2.42 3.94
CA GLY A 557 8.79 -3.80 3.46
C GLY A 557 7.39 -4.22 2.98
N TRP A 558 6.48 -3.27 2.76
CA TRP A 558 5.12 -3.56 2.25
C TRP A 558 5.12 -4.24 0.87
N ASP A 559 6.01 -3.83 -0.03
CA ASP A 559 6.05 -4.31 -1.41
C ASP A 559 6.42 -5.79 -1.47
N GLU A 560 7.45 -6.17 -0.71
CA GLU A 560 7.97 -7.51 -0.58
C GLU A 560 6.94 -8.43 0.09
N ALA A 561 6.32 -7.98 1.18
CA ALA A 561 5.25 -8.70 1.86
C ALA A 561 4.04 -8.92 0.93
N LEU A 562 3.58 -7.88 0.23
CA LEU A 562 2.47 -8.00 -0.72
C LEU A 562 2.82 -8.90 -1.91
N HIS A 563 4.06 -8.87 -2.40
CA HIS A 563 4.53 -9.76 -3.46
C HIS A 563 4.45 -11.23 -3.02
N GLU A 564 4.87 -11.53 -1.79
CA GLU A 564 4.80 -12.88 -1.23
C GLU A 564 3.35 -13.34 -0.98
N ILE A 565 2.52 -12.50 -0.35
CA ILE A 565 1.08 -12.77 -0.15
C ILE A 565 0.39 -13.00 -1.50
N SER A 566 0.68 -12.18 -2.52
CA SER A 566 0.11 -12.34 -3.87
C SER A 566 0.66 -13.55 -4.62
N ARG A 567 1.86 -14.02 -4.29
CA ARG A 567 2.42 -15.26 -4.83
C ARG A 567 1.71 -16.48 -4.25
N LEU A 568 1.34 -16.41 -2.97
CA LEU A 568 0.67 -17.46 -2.19
C LEU A 568 -0.87 -17.37 -2.21
N SER A 569 -1.46 -16.35 -2.83
CA SER A 569 -2.91 -16.10 -2.83
C SER A 569 -3.77 -17.29 -3.27
N PHE A 570 -3.23 -18.18 -4.10
CA PHE A 570 -3.92 -19.40 -4.53
C PHE A 570 -4.16 -20.40 -3.37
N GLU A 571 -3.35 -20.37 -2.31
CA GLU A 571 -3.53 -21.22 -1.11
C GLU A 571 -4.80 -20.85 -0.34
N THR A 572 -5.33 -19.63 -0.51
CA THR A 572 -6.62 -19.20 0.06
C THR A 572 -7.83 -19.78 -0.70
N VAL A 573 -7.62 -20.36 -1.89
CA VAL A 573 -8.67 -20.95 -2.73
C VAL A 573 -8.68 -22.46 -2.52
N LEU A 574 -9.56 -22.95 -1.65
CA LEU A 574 -9.68 -24.38 -1.42
C LEU A 574 -10.41 -25.08 -2.57
N PRO A 575 -9.87 -26.19 -3.11
CA PRO A 575 -10.62 -27.12 -3.94
C PRO A 575 -11.88 -27.61 -3.22
N LEU A 576 -12.92 -27.96 -3.99
CA LEU A 576 -14.24 -28.31 -3.42
C LEU A 576 -14.18 -29.46 -2.40
N HIS A 577 -13.30 -30.45 -2.63
CA HIS A 577 -13.09 -31.57 -1.69
C HIS A 577 -12.39 -31.12 -0.41
N SER A 578 -11.36 -30.27 -0.49
CA SER A 578 -10.62 -29.75 0.66
C SER A 578 -11.50 -28.82 1.50
N ALA A 579 -12.32 -28.00 0.86
CA ALA A 579 -13.31 -27.16 1.52
C ALA A 579 -14.39 -27.99 2.24
N ALA A 580 -14.87 -29.09 1.64
CA ALA A 580 -15.79 -30.01 2.29
C ALA A 580 -15.15 -30.72 3.49
N SER A 581 -13.89 -31.17 3.35
CA SER A 581 -13.12 -31.77 4.45
C SER A 581 -12.92 -30.80 5.62
N LEU A 582 -12.58 -29.54 5.33
CA LEU A 582 -12.41 -28.49 6.35
C LEU A 582 -13.70 -28.23 7.12
N LEU A 583 -14.84 -28.10 6.41
CA LEU A 583 -16.14 -27.87 7.05
C LEU A 583 -16.57 -29.08 7.89
N LYS A 584 -16.32 -30.30 7.40
CA LYS A 584 -16.55 -31.53 8.18
C LYS A 584 -15.68 -31.59 9.43
N ALA A 585 -14.40 -31.24 9.33
CA ALA A 585 -13.47 -31.22 10.47
C ALA A 585 -13.87 -30.23 11.58
N VAL A 586 -14.84 -29.34 11.37
CA VAL A 586 -15.37 -28.42 12.38
C VAL A 586 -16.87 -28.61 12.66
N GLU A 587 -17.49 -29.70 12.18
CA GLU A 587 -18.96 -29.85 12.17
C GLU A 587 -19.62 -29.82 13.56
N ASP A 588 -18.90 -30.28 14.59
CA ASP A 588 -19.34 -30.31 15.98
C ASP A 588 -19.25 -28.95 16.69
N LEU A 589 -18.42 -28.02 16.19
CA LEU A 589 -18.23 -26.72 16.84
C LEU A 589 -19.42 -25.79 16.60
N PRO A 590 -19.81 -24.95 17.58
CA PRO A 590 -20.73 -23.85 17.34
C PRO A 590 -20.14 -22.89 16.28
N VAL A 591 -20.86 -22.69 15.17
CA VAL A 591 -20.46 -21.73 14.11
C VAL A 591 -21.52 -20.66 13.89
N LEU A 592 -21.11 -19.39 13.89
CA LEU A 592 -21.97 -18.28 13.46
C LEU A 592 -21.48 -17.74 12.12
N VAL A 593 -22.29 -17.85 11.08
CA VAL A 593 -22.04 -17.25 9.76
C VAL A 593 -22.78 -15.91 9.70
N VAL A 594 -22.07 -14.81 9.47
CA VAL A 594 -22.65 -13.48 9.30
C VAL A 594 -22.23 -12.92 7.94
N ALA A 595 -23.16 -12.39 7.16
CA ALA A 595 -22.86 -11.79 5.86
C ALA A 595 -23.72 -10.55 5.61
N GLY A 596 -23.18 -9.59 4.87
CA GLY A 596 -23.99 -8.52 4.28
C GLY A 596 -24.92 -9.08 3.20
N ALA A 597 -26.19 -8.66 3.20
CA ALA A 597 -27.15 -9.09 2.18
C ALA A 597 -26.81 -8.47 0.81
N GLU A 598 -26.17 -7.31 0.81
CA GLU A 598 -25.76 -6.54 -0.37
C GLU A 598 -24.23 -6.58 -0.60
N ASP A 599 -23.53 -7.58 -0.06
CA ASP A 599 -22.10 -7.82 -0.27
C ASP A 599 -21.78 -8.11 -1.77
N ALA A 600 -21.07 -7.16 -2.39
CA ALA A 600 -20.68 -7.21 -3.80
C ALA A 600 -19.46 -8.10 -4.08
N LEU A 601 -18.76 -8.58 -3.05
CA LEU A 601 -17.55 -9.39 -3.13
C LEU A 601 -17.81 -10.87 -2.80
N VAL A 602 -18.66 -11.13 -1.81
CA VAL A 602 -19.10 -12.49 -1.41
C VAL A 602 -20.63 -12.52 -1.36
N SER A 603 -21.24 -13.08 -2.40
CA SER A 603 -22.71 -13.14 -2.47
C SER A 603 -23.33 -13.91 -1.29
N ILE A 604 -24.46 -13.42 -0.77
CA ILE A 604 -25.20 -14.05 0.34
C ILE A 604 -25.54 -15.54 0.08
N LYS A 605 -25.73 -15.94 -1.18
CA LYS A 605 -25.95 -17.35 -1.59
C LYS A 605 -24.75 -18.25 -1.27
N SER A 606 -23.54 -17.72 -1.36
CA SER A 606 -22.31 -18.45 -0.99
C SER A 606 -22.24 -18.67 0.51
N ALA A 607 -22.61 -17.67 1.32
CA ALA A 607 -22.69 -17.80 2.77
C ALA A 607 -23.80 -18.79 3.19
N GLN A 608 -24.96 -18.78 2.51
CA GLN A 608 -26.03 -19.76 2.70
C GLN A 608 -25.56 -21.20 2.42
N VAL A 609 -24.86 -21.43 1.30
CA VAL A 609 -24.32 -22.75 0.92
C VAL A 609 -23.18 -23.21 1.85
N MET A 610 -22.47 -22.28 2.50
CA MET A 610 -21.48 -22.61 3.53
C MET A 610 -22.16 -23.01 4.85
N ALA A 611 -23.14 -22.23 5.31
CA ALA A 611 -23.90 -22.53 6.51
C ALA A 611 -24.66 -23.86 6.38
N SER A 612 -25.28 -24.16 5.23
CA SER A 612 -26.01 -25.41 5.01
C SER A 612 -25.14 -26.67 5.02
N LYS A 613 -23.81 -26.55 5.11
CA LYS A 613 -22.85 -27.67 5.23
C LYS A 613 -22.33 -27.85 6.66
N LEU A 614 -22.71 -26.98 7.59
CA LEU A 614 -22.27 -27.00 8.98
C LEU A 614 -23.48 -27.26 9.88
N VAL A 615 -23.49 -28.43 10.53
CA VAL A 615 -24.61 -28.92 11.36
C VAL A 615 -24.93 -27.94 12.49
N ASN A 616 -23.91 -27.53 13.26
CA ASN A 616 -24.04 -26.62 14.39
C ASN A 616 -23.90 -25.14 14.00
N SER A 617 -24.42 -24.74 12.82
CA SER A 617 -24.32 -23.36 12.34
C SER A 617 -25.59 -22.53 12.39
N ARG A 618 -25.42 -21.22 12.58
CA ARG A 618 -26.48 -20.21 12.40
C ARG A 618 -26.05 -19.18 11.37
N LEU A 619 -26.91 -18.89 10.40
CA LEU A 619 -26.73 -17.78 9.46
C LEU A 619 -27.44 -16.51 9.97
N VAL A 620 -26.77 -15.36 9.86
CA VAL A 620 -27.34 -14.03 10.04
C VAL A 620 -27.00 -13.17 8.83
N ALA A 621 -28.03 -12.77 8.07
CA ALA A 621 -27.89 -11.80 6.99
C ALA A 621 -28.18 -10.39 7.54
N ILE A 622 -27.27 -9.44 7.32
CA ILE A 622 -27.46 -8.03 7.69
C ILE A 622 -27.83 -7.25 6.43
N SER A 623 -29.01 -6.64 6.40
CA SER A 623 -29.43 -5.78 5.28
C SER A 623 -28.89 -4.36 5.43
N GLY A 624 -28.67 -3.69 4.29
CA GLY A 624 -27.97 -2.41 4.20
C GLY A 624 -26.46 -2.52 4.47
N CYS A 625 -25.87 -3.69 4.21
CA CYS A 625 -24.49 -4.03 4.58
C CYS A 625 -23.77 -4.74 3.44
N GLY A 626 -22.55 -4.29 3.17
CA GLY A 626 -21.64 -4.91 2.22
C GLY A 626 -20.72 -5.94 2.89
N HIS A 627 -19.49 -6.00 2.41
CA HIS A 627 -18.46 -6.95 2.79
C HIS A 627 -17.81 -6.66 4.16
N LEU A 628 -18.05 -5.50 4.76
CA LEU A 628 -17.42 -5.07 6.02
C LEU A 628 -18.45 -4.82 7.15
N PRO A 629 -19.15 -5.85 7.66
CA PRO A 629 -20.14 -5.68 8.75
C PRO A 629 -19.62 -4.99 10.02
N HIS A 630 -18.32 -5.15 10.31
CA HIS A 630 -17.67 -4.55 11.48
C HIS A 630 -17.40 -3.04 11.32
N GLU A 631 -17.38 -2.53 10.08
CA GLU A 631 -17.26 -1.11 9.74
C GLU A 631 -18.65 -0.49 9.48
N GLU A 632 -19.45 -1.10 8.60
CA GLU A 632 -20.68 -0.50 8.08
C GLU A 632 -21.86 -0.57 9.04
N CYS A 633 -21.96 -1.69 9.77
CA CYS A 633 -23.11 -2.10 10.56
C CYS A 633 -22.72 -2.67 11.95
N PRO A 634 -21.77 -2.05 12.70
CA PRO A 634 -21.22 -2.62 13.93
C PRO A 634 -22.28 -2.92 14.99
N LYS A 635 -23.34 -2.11 15.09
CA LYS A 635 -24.48 -2.36 16.00
C LYS A 635 -25.20 -3.67 15.67
N ALA A 636 -25.48 -3.93 14.39
CA ALA A 636 -26.16 -5.16 13.95
C ALA A 636 -25.26 -6.39 14.12
N LEU A 637 -23.97 -6.25 13.79
CA LEU A 637 -22.97 -7.29 14.04
C LEU A 637 -22.88 -7.63 15.53
N LEU A 638 -22.75 -6.64 16.41
CA LEU A 638 -22.69 -6.84 17.87
C LEU A 638 -23.94 -7.54 18.43
N SER A 639 -25.12 -7.25 17.87
CA SER A 639 -26.37 -7.94 18.22
C SER A 639 -26.43 -9.40 17.75
N ALA A 640 -25.66 -9.77 16.71
CA ALA A 640 -25.48 -11.17 16.31
C ALA A 640 -24.40 -11.89 17.14
N LEU A 641 -23.27 -11.21 17.39
CA LEU A 641 -22.12 -11.76 18.13
C LEU A 641 -22.45 -12.04 19.59
N SER A 642 -22.95 -11.03 20.33
CA SER A 642 -23.04 -11.13 21.80
C SER A 642 -23.89 -12.32 22.27
N PRO A 643 -25.13 -12.55 21.76
CA PRO A 643 -25.95 -13.68 22.21
C PRO A 643 -25.38 -15.05 21.83
N PHE A 644 -24.60 -15.13 20.75
CA PHE A 644 -23.92 -16.36 20.34
C PHE A 644 -22.76 -16.68 21.28
N ILE A 645 -21.89 -15.70 21.55
CA ILE A 645 -20.73 -15.89 22.42
C ILE A 645 -21.17 -16.11 23.87
N THR A 646 -22.09 -15.31 24.42
CA THR A 646 -22.64 -15.50 25.77
C THR A 646 -23.22 -16.91 25.97
N ARG A 647 -23.86 -17.49 24.94
CA ARG A 647 -24.35 -18.88 25.02
C ARG A 647 -23.21 -19.89 25.16
N ILE A 648 -22.10 -19.70 24.44
CA ILE A 648 -20.91 -20.54 24.56
C ILE A 648 -20.32 -20.45 25.98
N LEU A 649 -20.34 -19.25 26.59
CA LEU A 649 -19.95 -19.09 28.00
C LEU A 649 -20.84 -19.92 28.93
N SER A 650 -22.17 -19.71 28.86
CA SER A 650 -23.11 -20.34 29.80
C SER A 650 -23.19 -21.87 29.67
N SER A 651 -22.82 -22.45 28.52
CA SER A 651 -22.66 -23.91 28.40
C SER A 651 -21.49 -24.47 29.21
N GLN A 652 -20.49 -23.64 29.55
CA GLN A 652 -19.32 -24.03 30.34
C GLN A 652 -19.69 -24.21 31.82
N ASP A 653 -20.46 -23.26 32.38
CA ASP A 653 -20.95 -23.31 33.77
C ASP A 653 -21.79 -24.56 34.04
N HIS A 654 -22.68 -24.92 33.10
CA HIS A 654 -23.58 -26.06 33.28
C HIS A 654 -22.82 -27.39 33.28
N TYR A 655 -21.84 -27.56 32.38
CA TYR A 655 -21.02 -28.78 32.32
C TYR A 655 -20.11 -28.92 33.55
N GLN A 656 -19.51 -27.82 34.03
CA GLN A 656 -18.71 -27.83 35.27
C GLN A 656 -19.56 -28.06 36.52
N SER A 657 -20.83 -27.62 36.53
CA SER A 657 -21.76 -27.90 37.64
C SER A 657 -22.13 -29.39 37.74
N LEU A 658 -22.28 -30.07 36.59
CA LEU A 658 -22.61 -31.50 36.51
C LEU A 658 -21.40 -32.42 36.78
N GLN A 659 -20.17 -31.90 36.74
CA GLN A 659 -18.95 -32.63 37.14
C GLN A 659 -18.55 -32.39 38.61
N LYS A 660 -19.26 -31.51 39.32
CA LYS A 660 -19.08 -31.23 40.76
C LYS A 660 -20.20 -31.83 41.63
N GLN A 661 -21.12 -32.58 41.02
CA GLN A 661 -22.14 -33.43 41.65
C GLN A 661 -21.80 -34.89 41.40
#